data_AF-A0A1X2GYG3-F1
#
_entry.id   AF-A0A1X2GYG3-F1
#
_cell.length_a   1.000
_cell.length_b   1.000
_cell.length_c   1.000
_cell.angle_alpha   90.00
_cell.angle_beta   90.00
_cell.angle_gamma   90.00
#
_symmetry.space_group_name_H-M   'P 1'
#
loop_
_entity.id
_entity.type
_entity.pdbx_description
1 polymer ?
#
loop_
_entity_poly.entity_id
_entity_poly.type
_entity_poly.pdbx_seq_one_letter_code
_entity_poly.pdbx_strand_id
1 'polypeptide(L)'
;MSIFTSLFHKVSDLFDGEEEEEKKEASLIAESHRFESFAPVRHDAQVKYFVDGKDYCWAVAEAIEHAQEVIFIEDWWLTPELYLRRPVDKYPEYRLDTLLKRKAEEGVKIYVVVYKEFKVAMTLDSRHTKETLEGLHENIIVQRHPNHDIGGTFFWSHHDKFLVVDNKIAFLGGIDLCFGRWDTHAHRLADFTTSVPHHEVFPGQDFSDARVRDFEDVKNWDLRLIDKTTIPRMPWHDISLCMLGAPVLDVSRHFIERWNFVKHDKDRDNDKIPYLQTAVGGFAHQNFELPSENEGRYNRRRYRHGTRGISGTCRAQMLRSSSDWSHGVNTEHSIQNAYIDAITNAQSFVHIENQFFITASEDVDDKSYILKNRIGEAIVKRILRAAEERQKFKVFVLMPLMPAFPADLSTKEAATARLVMYYQYISICRGGHSIIEKLEAAGVNAADYIRFYSLRSHDRIKREAVEELLTHAEGYSKHVDVEHEVEYASVGERVRERRHHKDQSDWKASDFVSEELYIHAKLLIADDRLVIMGSANLNDRSQCGDRDSEVALVVEDQDLVSATIDGRQTQVGRFASQLRRQLWQEHLGLLRDSEIDHVTNNMLPLPIPNEYHMGTKEDRLVEDPLDDQTLELWNSVARKNTEAFRDVFHCVPDDNVRNWDQYHAFYPDPEKVDIGHVHDENMPVDMIVNRLNDIQGHLVEFPLHFLEEVDLQGESVPFMGDDINELYT
;
A
#
# COMPACT_ATOMS: atom_id res chain seq x y z
N MET A 1 29.97 49.37 -2.64
CA MET A 1 29.45 48.12 -2.05
C MET A 1 28.07 48.28 -1.41
N SER A 2 27.74 49.38 -0.71
CA SER A 2 26.45 49.54 0.01
C SER A 2 25.17 49.64 -0.87
N ILE A 3 25.24 50.10 -2.13
CA ILE A 3 24.07 50.21 -3.02
C ILE A 3 23.66 48.83 -3.57
N PHE A 4 24.62 47.95 -3.85
CA PHE A 4 24.35 46.61 -4.36
C PHE A 4 23.72 45.71 -3.29
N THR A 5 24.14 45.81 -2.03
CA THR A 5 23.54 45.04 -0.92
C THR A 5 22.10 45.49 -0.60
N SER A 6 21.82 46.80 -0.70
CA SER A 6 20.46 47.33 -0.52
C SER A 6 19.51 46.96 -1.65
N LEU A 7 20.02 46.84 -2.88
CA LEU A 7 19.22 46.40 -4.02
C LEU A 7 18.99 44.88 -3.96
N PHE A 8 19.99 44.10 -3.54
CA PHE A 8 19.84 42.66 -3.30
C PHE A 8 18.82 42.35 -2.21
N HIS A 9 18.85 43.06 -1.07
CA HIS A 9 17.84 42.91 -0.02
C HIS A 9 16.45 43.34 -0.50
N LYS A 10 16.31 44.47 -1.20
CA LYS A 10 15.00 44.90 -1.72
C LYS A 10 14.43 43.98 -2.80
N VAL A 11 15.30 43.31 -3.56
CA VAL A 11 14.89 42.35 -4.59
C VAL A 11 14.56 41.01 -3.94
N SER A 12 15.33 40.56 -2.93
CA SER A 12 14.97 39.42 -2.08
C SER A 12 13.63 39.64 -1.39
N ASP A 13 13.45 40.77 -0.69
CA ASP A 13 12.19 41.12 0.00
C ASP A 13 10.99 41.23 -0.95
N LEU A 14 11.21 41.53 -2.24
CA LEU A 14 10.14 41.57 -3.26
C LEU A 14 9.77 40.16 -3.73
N PHE A 15 10.74 39.27 -3.91
CA PHE A 15 10.51 37.87 -4.29
C PHE A 15 9.96 37.05 -3.12
N ASP A 16 10.49 37.24 -1.91
CA ASP A 16 9.99 36.64 -0.68
C ASP A 16 8.54 37.08 -0.40
N GLY A 17 8.21 38.34 -0.73
CA GLY A 17 6.84 38.87 -0.65
C GLY A 17 5.86 38.28 -1.67
N GLU A 18 6.31 37.98 -2.90
CA GLU A 18 5.49 37.31 -3.93
C GLU A 18 5.22 35.84 -3.56
N GLU A 19 6.21 35.10 -3.06
CA GLU A 19 6.02 33.71 -2.59
C GLU A 19 5.08 33.61 -1.38
N GLU A 20 5.18 34.53 -0.42
CA GLU A 20 4.24 34.59 0.71
C GLU A 20 2.80 34.91 0.27
N GLU A 21 2.62 35.79 -0.73
CA GLU A 21 1.30 36.09 -1.30
C GLU A 21 0.70 34.88 -2.03
N GLU A 22 1.49 34.15 -2.82
CA GLU A 22 1.07 32.92 -3.50
C GLU A 22 0.68 31.81 -2.50
N LYS A 23 1.50 31.58 -1.46
CA LYS A 23 1.18 30.63 -0.38
C LYS A 23 -0.13 30.99 0.31
N LYS A 24 -0.37 32.29 0.56
CA LYS A 24 -1.59 32.78 1.18
C LYS A 24 -2.82 32.62 0.29
N GLU A 25 -2.71 32.90 -1.01
CA GLU A 25 -3.80 32.68 -1.96
C GLU A 25 -4.16 31.19 -2.05
N ALA A 26 -3.16 30.31 -2.14
CA ALA A 26 -3.36 28.87 -2.14
C ALA A 26 -4.06 28.38 -0.86
N SER A 27 -3.67 28.91 0.32
CA SER A 27 -4.31 28.61 1.61
C SER A 27 -5.78 29.01 1.62
N LEU A 28 -6.10 30.23 1.17
CA LEU A 28 -7.49 30.71 1.12
C LEU A 28 -8.36 29.90 0.16
N ILE A 29 -7.79 29.45 -0.97
CA ILE A 29 -8.48 28.54 -1.89
C ILE A 29 -8.73 27.20 -1.22
N ALA A 30 -7.73 26.63 -0.54
CA ALA A 30 -7.85 25.35 0.16
C ALA A 30 -8.91 25.41 1.26
N GLU A 31 -8.90 26.45 2.11
CA GLU A 31 -9.90 26.72 3.15
C GLU A 31 -11.34 26.80 2.61
N SER A 32 -11.51 27.17 1.33
CA SER A 32 -12.83 27.22 0.68
C SER A 32 -13.34 25.86 0.21
N HIS A 33 -12.46 24.85 0.13
CA HIS A 33 -12.79 23.50 -0.31
C HIS A 33 -13.07 22.57 0.88
N ARG A 34 -13.81 21.49 0.61
CA ARG A 34 -14.05 20.43 1.60
C ARG A 34 -12.72 19.85 2.09
N PHE A 35 -12.62 19.61 3.41
CA PHE A 35 -11.43 19.10 4.12
C PHE A 35 -10.20 20.01 4.07
N GLU A 36 -10.36 21.27 3.64
CA GLU A 36 -9.26 22.20 3.43
C GLU A 36 -8.25 21.69 2.38
N SER A 37 -8.74 20.97 1.37
CA SER A 37 -7.90 20.41 0.30
C SER A 37 -7.54 21.46 -0.75
N PHE A 38 -6.32 21.38 -1.28
CA PHE A 38 -5.92 22.15 -2.47
C PHE A 38 -6.84 21.92 -3.70
N ALA A 39 -7.56 20.80 -3.73
CA ALA A 39 -8.43 20.39 -4.82
C ALA A 39 -9.93 20.43 -4.42
N PRO A 40 -10.81 20.96 -5.29
CA PRO A 40 -12.25 20.92 -5.07
C PRO A 40 -12.80 19.51 -5.32
N VAL A 41 -14.04 19.28 -4.89
CA VAL A 41 -14.80 18.08 -5.27
C VAL A 41 -15.04 18.10 -6.79
N ARG A 42 -14.60 17.06 -7.48
CA ARG A 42 -14.84 16.84 -8.90
C ARG A 42 -16.04 15.92 -9.09
N HIS A 43 -16.96 16.35 -9.95
CA HIS A 43 -18.15 15.59 -10.31
C HIS A 43 -17.94 14.83 -11.62
N ASP A 44 -18.81 13.84 -11.87
CA ASP A 44 -18.86 13.05 -13.10
C ASP A 44 -17.54 12.32 -13.43
N ALA A 45 -16.75 11.99 -12.41
CA ALA A 45 -15.53 11.22 -12.57
C ALA A 45 -15.85 9.74 -12.76
N GLN A 46 -15.02 9.04 -13.55
CA GLN A 46 -14.98 7.57 -13.53
C GLN A 46 -13.83 7.16 -12.63
N VAL A 47 -14.08 6.27 -11.68
CA VAL A 47 -13.07 5.73 -10.77
C VAL A 47 -13.22 4.21 -10.73
N LYS A 48 -12.08 3.51 -10.75
CA LYS A 48 -11.97 2.06 -10.70
C LYS A 48 -10.93 1.68 -9.67
N TYR A 49 -11.21 0.66 -8.86
CA TYR A 49 -10.27 0.15 -7.86
C TYR A 49 -9.53 -1.10 -8.38
N PHE A 50 -8.42 -1.41 -7.74
CA PHE A 50 -7.59 -2.60 -7.90
C PHE A 50 -7.25 -3.13 -6.51
N VAL A 51 -7.45 -4.43 -6.30
CA VAL A 51 -6.98 -5.15 -5.11
C VAL A 51 -5.77 -5.96 -5.55
N ASP A 52 -4.68 -5.83 -4.81
CA ASP A 52 -3.34 -6.36 -5.08
C ASP A 52 -2.66 -5.83 -6.36
N GLY A 53 -1.39 -6.22 -6.52
CA GLY A 53 -0.53 -5.73 -7.59
C GLY A 53 -0.80 -6.30 -8.98
N LYS A 54 -1.41 -7.50 -9.13
CA LYS A 54 -1.59 -8.13 -10.44
C LYS A 54 -2.42 -7.25 -11.39
N ASP A 55 -3.64 -6.93 -10.96
CA ASP A 55 -4.59 -6.21 -11.81
C ASP A 55 -4.14 -4.75 -12.01
N TYR A 56 -3.57 -4.14 -10.95
CA TYR A 56 -2.99 -2.80 -10.99
C TYR A 56 -1.83 -2.69 -11.99
N CYS A 57 -0.80 -3.54 -11.85
CA CYS A 57 0.39 -3.50 -12.71
C CYS A 57 0.03 -3.77 -14.17
N TRP A 58 -0.92 -4.68 -14.43
CA TRP A 58 -1.40 -4.90 -15.79
C TRP A 58 -2.08 -3.65 -16.37
N ALA A 59 -2.94 -3.00 -15.59
CA ALA A 59 -3.64 -1.80 -16.02
C ALA A 59 -2.67 -0.61 -16.25
N VAL A 60 -1.64 -0.49 -15.41
CA VAL A 60 -0.55 0.48 -15.59
C VAL A 60 0.22 0.19 -16.88
N ALA A 61 0.57 -1.07 -17.14
CA ALA A 61 1.26 -1.46 -18.39
C ALA A 61 0.43 -1.10 -19.63
N GLU A 62 -0.88 -1.38 -19.61
CA GLU A 62 -1.81 -0.99 -20.68
C GLU A 62 -1.87 0.53 -20.85
N ALA A 63 -1.91 1.31 -19.76
CA ALA A 63 -1.96 2.76 -19.85
C ALA A 63 -0.66 3.35 -20.44
N ILE A 64 0.50 2.87 -20.00
CA ILE A 64 1.80 3.30 -20.54
C ILE A 64 1.93 2.92 -22.02
N GLU A 65 1.52 1.70 -22.40
CA GLU A 65 1.57 1.24 -23.79
C GLU A 65 0.82 2.20 -24.74
N HIS A 66 -0.30 2.73 -24.28
CA HIS A 66 -1.13 3.66 -25.04
C HIS A 66 -0.76 5.14 -24.91
N ALA A 67 0.29 5.48 -24.14
CA ALA A 67 0.74 6.85 -23.97
C ALA A 67 1.16 7.49 -25.31
N GLN A 68 0.81 8.75 -25.52
CA GLN A 68 1.10 9.48 -26.75
C GLN A 68 1.91 10.76 -26.56
N GLU A 69 1.84 11.36 -25.38
CA GLU A 69 2.36 12.71 -25.15
C GLU A 69 3.27 12.76 -23.94
N VAL A 70 2.77 12.37 -22.76
CA VAL A 70 3.49 12.54 -21.50
C VAL A 70 3.12 11.51 -20.45
N ILE A 71 4.11 11.08 -19.68
CA ILE A 71 3.96 10.25 -18.50
C ILE A 71 4.58 10.99 -17.31
N PHE A 72 3.83 11.11 -16.22
CA PHE A 72 4.32 11.53 -14.92
C PHE A 72 4.34 10.32 -14.00
N ILE A 73 5.45 10.09 -13.31
CA ILE A 73 5.59 9.01 -12.33
C ILE A 73 6.14 9.60 -11.04
N GLU A 74 5.49 9.27 -9.94
CA GLU A 74 5.95 9.59 -8.60
C GLU A 74 5.85 8.34 -7.73
N ASP A 75 6.98 7.97 -7.13
CA ASP A 75 7.12 6.77 -6.30
C ASP A 75 8.08 7.04 -5.14
N TRP A 76 7.81 6.38 -4.01
CA TRP A 76 8.76 6.32 -2.90
C TRP A 76 9.95 5.42 -3.26
N TRP A 77 9.66 4.31 -3.93
CA TRP A 77 10.66 3.46 -4.55
C TRP A 77 10.20 3.00 -5.93
N LEU A 78 11.01 3.24 -6.95
CA LEU A 78 10.76 2.79 -8.31
C LEU A 78 11.89 1.86 -8.72
N THR A 79 11.58 0.66 -9.22
CA THR A 79 12.59 -0.25 -9.75
C THR A 79 12.46 -0.38 -11.26
N PRO A 80 13.41 0.14 -12.06
CA PRO A 80 13.33 0.08 -13.51
C PRO A 80 13.14 -1.34 -14.06
N GLU A 81 13.67 -2.34 -13.38
CA GLU A 81 13.64 -3.74 -13.81
C GLU A 81 12.40 -4.53 -13.35
N LEU A 82 11.38 -3.86 -12.77
CA LEU A 82 10.10 -4.48 -12.43
C LEU A 82 9.33 -4.96 -13.67
N TYR A 83 8.82 -6.19 -13.64
CA TYR A 83 7.88 -6.70 -14.64
C TYR A 83 6.44 -6.38 -14.28
N LEU A 84 5.75 -5.61 -15.13
CA LEU A 84 4.36 -5.23 -14.90
C LEU A 84 3.36 -6.34 -15.29
N ARG A 85 3.77 -7.26 -16.18
CA ARG A 85 3.00 -8.43 -16.60
C ARG A 85 3.78 -9.69 -16.31
N ARG A 86 3.05 -10.75 -15.95
CA ARG A 86 3.60 -12.05 -15.56
C ARG A 86 2.80 -13.18 -16.21
N PRO A 87 3.41 -14.35 -16.48
CA PRO A 87 4.81 -14.71 -16.20
C PRO A 87 5.83 -13.96 -17.06
N VAL A 88 7.03 -13.75 -16.53
CA VAL A 88 7.97 -12.74 -17.04
C VAL A 88 8.60 -13.08 -18.39
N ASP A 89 8.75 -14.36 -18.70
CA ASP A 89 9.30 -14.86 -19.96
C ASP A 89 8.32 -14.78 -21.14
N LYS A 90 7.00 -14.76 -20.87
CA LYS A 90 5.96 -14.51 -21.89
C LYS A 90 5.83 -13.03 -22.25
N TYR A 91 6.18 -12.14 -21.31
CA TYR A 91 5.95 -10.70 -21.42
C TYR A 91 7.23 -9.86 -21.17
N PRO A 92 8.39 -10.21 -21.77
CA PRO A 92 9.65 -9.52 -21.49
C PRO A 92 9.62 -8.03 -21.86
N GLU A 93 8.79 -7.67 -22.83
CA GLU A 93 8.62 -6.30 -23.31
C GLU A 93 7.83 -5.38 -22.35
N TYR A 94 7.26 -5.95 -21.29
CA TYR A 94 6.52 -5.23 -20.25
C TYR A 94 7.31 -5.09 -18.95
N ARG A 95 8.63 -5.28 -19.00
CA ARG A 95 9.53 -4.73 -17.98
C ARG A 95 9.53 -3.21 -18.06
N LEU A 96 9.45 -2.53 -16.92
CA LEU A 96 9.16 -1.09 -16.83
C LEU A 96 10.17 -0.25 -17.64
N ASP A 97 11.46 -0.49 -17.49
CA ASP A 97 12.53 0.15 -18.25
C ASP A 97 12.35 0.01 -19.77
N THR A 98 12.03 -1.20 -20.23
CA THR A 98 11.89 -1.57 -21.63
C THR A 98 10.66 -0.89 -22.23
N LEU A 99 9.56 -0.89 -21.49
CA LEU A 99 8.32 -0.23 -21.86
C LEU A 99 8.50 1.30 -21.94
N LEU A 100 9.06 1.92 -20.90
CA LEU A 100 9.30 3.37 -20.89
C LEU A 100 10.27 3.80 -21.99
N LYS A 101 11.33 3.01 -22.26
CA LYS A 101 12.24 3.26 -23.37
C LYS A 101 11.50 3.26 -24.72
N ARG A 102 10.68 2.24 -24.99
CA ARG A 102 9.88 2.16 -26.23
C ARG A 102 9.00 3.40 -26.39
N LYS A 103 8.27 3.80 -25.34
CA LYS A 103 7.43 5.01 -25.38
C LYS A 103 8.25 6.29 -25.58
N ALA A 104 9.40 6.39 -24.95
CA ALA A 104 10.31 7.52 -25.14
C ALA A 104 10.83 7.63 -26.58
N GLU A 105 11.16 6.51 -27.22
CA GLU A 105 11.56 6.43 -28.64
C GLU A 105 10.42 6.82 -29.60
N GLU A 106 9.16 6.57 -29.21
CA GLU A 106 7.96 7.04 -29.93
C GLU A 106 7.69 8.55 -29.75
N GLY A 107 8.44 9.22 -28.88
CA GLY A 107 8.37 10.66 -28.65
C GLY A 107 7.61 11.09 -27.38
N VAL A 108 7.13 10.12 -26.58
CA VAL A 108 6.49 10.40 -25.28
C VAL A 108 7.52 11.01 -24.33
N LYS A 109 7.14 12.06 -23.61
CA LYS A 109 7.96 12.68 -22.56
C LYS A 109 7.69 12.01 -21.23
N ILE A 110 8.73 11.63 -20.49
CA ILE A 110 8.59 10.87 -19.25
C ILE A 110 9.31 11.64 -18.15
N TYR A 111 8.55 12.08 -17.15
CA TYR A 111 9.06 12.83 -16.01
C TYR A 111 8.82 12.03 -14.74
N VAL A 112 9.89 11.79 -14.00
CA VAL A 112 9.85 10.97 -12.79
C VAL A 112 10.35 11.79 -11.61
N VAL A 113 9.63 11.75 -10.50
CA VAL A 113 10.12 12.17 -9.19
C VAL A 113 10.21 10.93 -8.31
N VAL A 114 11.38 10.66 -7.74
CA VAL A 114 11.57 9.59 -6.76
C VAL A 114 12.14 10.13 -5.47
N TYR A 115 11.78 9.52 -4.35
CA TYR A 115 12.38 9.84 -3.07
C TYR A 115 13.90 9.61 -3.12
N LYS A 116 14.68 10.58 -2.64
CA LYS A 116 16.12 10.45 -2.44
C LYS A 116 16.35 9.94 -1.03
N GLU A 117 16.74 8.69 -0.92
CA GLU A 117 16.95 8.00 0.34
C GLU A 117 18.23 8.44 1.07
N PHE A 118 18.20 8.38 2.40
CA PHE A 118 19.41 8.43 3.20
C PHE A 118 20.15 7.08 3.11
N LYS A 119 21.17 7.01 2.25
CA LYS A 119 21.90 5.77 1.86
C LYS A 119 22.41 4.90 3.02
N VAL A 120 22.57 5.44 4.22
CA VAL A 120 23.00 4.66 5.40
C VAL A 120 21.83 3.87 6.01
N ALA A 121 20.60 4.34 5.84
CA ALA A 121 19.41 3.78 6.47
C ALA A 121 18.53 2.94 5.53
N MET A 122 18.72 3.04 4.21
CA MET A 122 17.79 2.47 3.23
C MET A 122 18.49 1.94 1.97
N THR A 123 17.89 0.92 1.37
CA THR A 123 18.48 0.08 0.30
C THR A 123 17.87 0.32 -1.09
N LEU A 124 16.95 1.30 -1.21
CA LEU A 124 16.17 1.59 -2.43
C LEU A 124 17.03 1.94 -3.66
N ASP A 125 18.19 2.57 -3.43
CA ASP A 125 19.11 3.14 -4.42
C ASP A 125 18.43 3.96 -5.53
N SER A 126 17.78 5.07 -5.16
CA SER A 126 17.18 6.01 -6.13
C SER A 126 18.18 6.53 -7.17
N ARG A 127 19.49 6.45 -6.87
CA ARG A 127 20.55 6.79 -7.82
C ARG A 127 20.59 5.80 -8.99
N HIS A 128 20.54 4.49 -8.72
CA HIS A 128 20.41 3.45 -9.76
C HIS A 128 19.19 3.75 -10.64
N THR A 129 18.05 4.02 -10.02
CA THR A 129 16.81 4.39 -10.73
C THR A 129 17.01 5.55 -11.70
N LYS A 130 17.60 6.66 -11.23
CA LYS A 130 17.89 7.84 -12.07
C LYS A 130 18.86 7.50 -13.20
N GLU A 131 19.99 6.90 -12.88
CA GLU A 131 21.05 6.61 -13.86
C GLU A 131 20.58 5.63 -14.94
N THR A 132 19.83 4.59 -14.55
CA THR A 132 19.25 3.61 -15.47
C THR A 132 18.22 4.28 -16.38
N LEU A 133 17.21 4.97 -15.84
CA LEU A 133 16.14 5.55 -16.63
C LEU A 133 16.61 6.69 -17.56
N GLU A 134 17.44 7.63 -17.08
CA GLU A 134 17.98 8.70 -17.92
C GLU A 134 18.96 8.16 -18.98
N GLY A 135 19.56 6.98 -18.72
CA GLY A 135 20.42 6.28 -19.68
C GLY A 135 19.67 5.67 -20.88
N LEU A 136 18.35 5.48 -20.78
CA LEU A 136 17.54 4.83 -21.83
C LEU A 136 17.26 5.77 -23.01
N HIS A 137 16.86 7.03 -22.75
CA HIS A 137 16.49 8.00 -23.76
C HIS A 137 16.45 9.43 -23.21
N GLU A 138 16.77 10.44 -24.04
CA GLU A 138 16.73 11.88 -23.67
C GLU A 138 15.34 12.44 -23.30
N ASN A 139 14.29 11.64 -23.51
CA ASN A 139 12.91 12.04 -23.20
C ASN A 139 12.52 11.66 -21.77
N ILE A 140 13.39 10.93 -21.07
CA ILE A 140 13.19 10.48 -19.69
C ILE A 140 14.06 11.35 -18.79
N ILE A 141 13.42 12.07 -17.87
CA ILE A 141 14.09 12.96 -16.92
C ILE A 141 13.65 12.58 -15.50
N VAL A 142 14.62 12.36 -14.62
CA VAL A 142 14.38 11.87 -13.26
C VAL A 142 14.93 12.87 -12.23
N GLN A 143 14.05 13.40 -11.39
CA GLN A 143 14.41 14.21 -10.23
C GLN A 143 14.37 13.36 -8.96
N ARG A 144 15.36 13.56 -8.07
CA ARG A 144 15.41 12.91 -6.75
C ARG A 144 15.39 13.94 -5.62
N HIS A 145 14.50 13.83 -4.64
CA HIS A 145 14.34 14.81 -3.55
C HIS A 145 13.93 14.10 -2.25
N PRO A 146 14.32 14.57 -1.05
CA PRO A 146 15.06 15.80 -0.71
C PRO A 146 16.59 15.71 -0.81
N ASN A 147 17.26 16.86 -0.76
CA ASN A 147 18.70 16.92 -0.47
C ASN A 147 18.90 16.91 1.06
N HIS A 148 19.89 16.13 1.53
CA HIS A 148 20.21 15.98 2.95
C HIS A 148 21.47 16.78 3.35
N ASP A 149 21.66 17.95 2.75
CA ASP A 149 22.76 18.86 3.13
C ASP A 149 22.38 19.69 4.36
N ILE A 150 23.30 20.47 4.94
CA ILE A 150 23.05 21.28 6.16
C ILE A 150 21.86 22.24 5.90
N GLY A 151 20.74 22.01 6.58
CA GLY A 151 19.48 22.76 6.42
C GLY A 151 18.37 22.02 5.66
N GLY A 152 18.64 20.85 5.09
CA GLY A 152 17.65 19.98 4.43
C GLY A 152 16.95 19.00 5.38
N THR A 153 15.91 18.33 4.87
CA THR A 153 15.14 17.33 5.62
C THR A 153 15.85 15.97 5.65
N PHE A 154 16.03 15.39 6.83
CA PHE A 154 16.71 14.10 7.04
C PHE A 154 15.76 12.92 7.35
N PHE A 155 14.55 13.19 7.84
CA PHE A 155 13.67 12.16 8.41
C PHE A 155 12.44 11.85 7.54
N TRP A 156 11.97 12.83 6.76
CA TRP A 156 10.74 12.70 5.97
C TRP A 156 11.02 12.22 4.55
N SER A 157 10.02 11.58 3.96
CA SER A 157 10.08 11.03 2.62
C SER A 157 8.95 11.54 1.72
N HIS A 158 9.16 11.41 0.42
CA HIS A 158 8.06 11.47 -0.54
C HIS A 158 7.45 10.09 -0.62
N HIS A 159 6.28 9.93 -0.01
CA HIS A 159 5.67 8.61 0.15
C HIS A 159 4.47 8.38 -0.77
N ASP A 160 4.18 9.36 -1.62
CA ASP A 160 3.18 9.34 -2.67
C ASP A 160 3.51 8.27 -3.73
N LYS A 161 2.49 7.54 -4.21
CA LYS A 161 2.59 6.64 -5.36
C LYS A 161 1.51 6.96 -6.38
N PHE A 162 1.89 7.49 -7.53
CA PHE A 162 0.94 7.72 -8.62
C PHE A 162 1.60 7.76 -10.00
N LEU A 163 0.79 7.50 -11.01
CA LEU A 163 1.17 7.59 -12.42
C LEU A 163 0.10 8.32 -13.21
N VAL A 164 0.48 9.30 -14.03
CA VAL A 164 -0.42 10.02 -14.94
C VAL A 164 0.02 9.80 -16.37
N VAL A 165 -0.90 9.38 -17.24
CA VAL A 165 -0.67 9.29 -18.69
C VAL A 165 -1.51 10.33 -19.42
N ASP A 166 -0.84 11.14 -20.23
CA ASP A 166 -1.40 12.15 -21.15
C ASP A 166 -2.37 13.16 -20.50
N ASN A 167 -2.24 13.39 -19.17
CA ASN A 167 -3.25 14.11 -18.37
C ASN A 167 -4.68 13.62 -18.69
N LYS A 168 -4.82 12.33 -18.97
CA LYS A 168 -6.06 11.68 -19.40
C LYS A 168 -6.52 10.66 -18.37
N ILE A 169 -5.59 9.85 -17.88
CA ILE A 169 -5.80 8.84 -16.85
C ILE A 169 -4.73 9.00 -15.76
N ALA A 170 -5.14 8.83 -14.52
CA ALA A 170 -4.24 8.80 -13.37
C ALA A 170 -4.49 7.53 -12.54
N PHE A 171 -3.41 6.98 -11.98
CA PHE A 171 -3.36 5.87 -11.05
C PHE A 171 -2.84 6.39 -9.71
N LEU A 172 -3.38 5.93 -8.59
CA LEU A 172 -3.00 6.39 -7.25
C LEU A 172 -3.35 5.31 -6.22
N GLY A 173 -2.49 5.10 -5.21
CA GLY A 173 -2.76 4.15 -4.13
C GLY A 173 -1.54 3.86 -3.27
N GLY A 174 -1.51 2.66 -2.69
CA GLY A 174 -0.39 2.17 -1.86
C GLY A 174 0.72 1.48 -2.65
N ILE A 175 0.52 1.17 -3.93
CA ILE A 175 1.41 0.32 -4.73
C ILE A 175 2.46 1.15 -5.48
N ASP A 176 3.70 1.07 -5.01
CA ASP A 176 4.88 1.56 -5.73
C ASP A 176 5.20 0.67 -6.96
N LEU A 177 5.81 1.23 -8.00
CA LEU A 177 6.38 0.46 -9.12
C LEU A 177 7.77 -0.12 -8.79
N CYS A 178 7.84 -0.96 -7.75
CA CYS A 178 9.07 -1.65 -7.32
C CYS A 178 8.86 -3.12 -6.93
N PHE A 179 9.95 -3.80 -6.57
CA PHE A 179 9.94 -5.22 -6.19
C PHE A 179 9.09 -5.53 -4.96
N GLY A 180 8.55 -6.74 -4.94
CA GLY A 180 7.76 -7.31 -3.85
C GLY A 180 6.28 -6.89 -3.82
N ARG A 181 5.87 -5.90 -4.65
CA ARG A 181 4.51 -5.33 -4.66
C ARG A 181 3.51 -6.10 -5.52
N TRP A 182 3.98 -6.78 -6.56
CA TRP A 182 3.10 -7.56 -7.41
C TRP A 182 2.63 -8.79 -6.64
N ASP A 183 1.32 -8.98 -6.53
CA ASP A 183 0.72 -10.16 -5.93
C ASP A 183 -0.68 -10.40 -6.48
N THR A 184 -1.28 -11.51 -6.09
CA THR A 184 -2.66 -11.89 -6.44
C THR A 184 -3.43 -12.18 -5.16
N HIS A 185 -4.77 -12.18 -5.23
CA HIS A 185 -5.64 -12.59 -4.12
C HIS A 185 -5.34 -13.98 -3.53
N ALA A 186 -4.61 -14.85 -4.24
CA ALA A 186 -4.19 -16.15 -3.75
C ALA A 186 -2.98 -16.08 -2.79
N HIS A 187 -2.21 -14.99 -2.82
CA HIS A 187 -1.09 -14.70 -1.93
C HIS A 187 -0.13 -15.88 -1.72
N ARG A 188 0.38 -16.42 -2.85
CA ARG A 188 1.25 -17.58 -2.85
C ARG A 188 2.59 -17.27 -2.17
N LEU A 189 3.05 -18.22 -1.34
CA LEU A 189 4.32 -18.12 -0.63
C LEU A 189 5.46 -18.76 -1.43
N ALA A 190 5.14 -19.76 -2.24
CA ALA A 190 6.10 -20.44 -3.10
C ALA A 190 5.95 -20.00 -4.56
N ASP A 191 7.08 -19.88 -5.28
CA ASP A 191 7.10 -19.48 -6.69
C ASP A 191 6.90 -20.67 -7.62
N PHE A 192 5.77 -21.37 -7.45
CA PHE A 192 5.31 -22.40 -8.40
C PHE A 192 3.79 -22.42 -8.43
N THR A 193 3.19 -22.46 -9.62
CA THR A 193 1.73 -22.45 -9.79
C THR A 193 1.27 -23.48 -10.81
N THR A 194 0.05 -23.99 -10.67
CA THR A 194 -0.57 -24.89 -11.66
C THR A 194 -0.77 -24.23 -13.00
N SER A 195 -1.11 -22.95 -12.97
CA SER A 195 -1.45 -22.19 -14.16
C SER A 195 -0.23 -21.98 -15.05
N VAL A 196 0.95 -21.85 -14.45
CA VAL A 196 2.21 -21.59 -15.17
C VAL A 196 3.37 -22.39 -14.56
N PRO A 197 3.36 -23.73 -14.62
CA PRO A 197 4.25 -24.60 -13.83
C PRO A 197 5.73 -24.51 -14.23
N HIS A 198 6.03 -23.95 -15.41
CA HIS A 198 7.39 -23.82 -15.94
C HIS A 198 7.87 -22.37 -16.03
N HIS A 199 7.10 -21.43 -15.48
CA HIS A 199 7.40 -20.01 -15.61
C HIS A 199 7.67 -19.38 -14.25
N GLU A 200 8.77 -18.64 -14.15
CA GLU A 200 9.08 -17.82 -12.99
C GLU A 200 8.07 -16.67 -12.88
N VAL A 201 7.38 -16.57 -11.73
CA VAL A 201 6.46 -15.47 -11.47
C VAL A 201 7.24 -14.33 -10.82
N PHE A 202 8.11 -14.61 -9.85
CA PHE A 202 8.84 -13.59 -9.09
C PHE A 202 10.36 -13.62 -9.38
N PRO A 203 10.88 -12.98 -10.43
CA PRO A 203 12.30 -13.10 -10.78
C PRO A 203 13.22 -12.36 -9.80
N GLY A 204 14.44 -12.88 -9.60
CA GLY A 204 15.52 -12.19 -8.89
C GLY A 204 15.10 -11.72 -7.49
N GLN A 205 15.28 -10.43 -7.20
CA GLN A 205 14.91 -9.81 -5.93
C GLN A 205 13.38 -9.63 -5.75
N ASP A 206 12.57 -9.78 -6.79
CA ASP A 206 11.11 -9.66 -6.71
C ASP A 206 10.47 -10.81 -5.90
N PHE A 207 11.21 -11.91 -5.71
CA PHE A 207 10.92 -12.90 -4.67
C PHE A 207 11.63 -12.49 -3.38
N SER A 208 10.88 -11.85 -2.48
CA SER A 208 11.43 -11.21 -1.29
C SER A 208 10.64 -11.52 -0.03
N ASP A 209 11.34 -11.49 1.10
CA ASP A 209 10.75 -11.46 2.43
C ASP A 209 11.56 -10.49 3.29
N ALA A 210 10.99 -9.31 3.57
CA ALA A 210 11.65 -8.25 4.33
C ALA A 210 11.82 -8.57 5.83
N ARG A 211 11.20 -9.64 6.34
CA ARG A 211 11.44 -10.16 7.70
C ARG A 211 12.61 -11.12 7.76
N VAL A 212 12.99 -11.70 6.64
CA VAL A 212 14.16 -12.58 6.53
C VAL A 212 15.38 -11.78 6.09
N ARG A 213 15.23 -11.01 5.01
CA ARG A 213 16.31 -10.23 4.42
C ARG A 213 15.75 -9.06 3.61
N ASP A 214 16.19 -7.86 3.97
CA ASP A 214 15.87 -6.66 3.19
C ASP A 214 16.60 -6.66 1.83
N PHE A 215 16.11 -5.86 0.90
CA PHE A 215 16.71 -5.66 -0.41
C PHE A 215 18.16 -5.20 -0.27
N GLU A 216 19.03 -5.64 -1.17
CA GLU A 216 20.45 -5.32 -1.14
C GLU A 216 20.98 -5.20 -2.56
N ASP A 217 21.80 -4.18 -2.80
CA ASP A 217 22.50 -4.00 -4.07
C ASP A 217 21.57 -4.08 -5.30
N VAL A 218 20.44 -3.37 -5.23
CA VAL A 218 19.28 -3.49 -6.16
C VAL A 218 19.60 -3.30 -7.65
N LYS A 219 20.75 -2.72 -7.98
CA LYS A 219 21.28 -2.68 -9.36
C LYS A 219 21.56 -4.09 -9.93
N ASN A 220 21.88 -5.05 -9.07
CA ASN A 220 21.98 -6.49 -9.38
C ASN A 220 20.60 -7.12 -9.12
N TRP A 221 19.63 -6.68 -9.92
CA TRP A 221 18.21 -6.98 -9.76
C TRP A 221 17.88 -8.48 -9.88
N ASP A 222 18.69 -9.23 -10.61
CA ASP A 222 18.56 -10.67 -10.83
C ASP A 222 19.15 -11.52 -9.70
N LEU A 223 19.83 -10.89 -8.73
CA LEU A 223 20.34 -11.55 -7.54
C LEU A 223 19.18 -12.11 -6.70
N ARG A 224 19.27 -13.40 -6.33
CA ARG A 224 18.32 -14.02 -5.40
C ARG A 224 18.84 -13.84 -3.97
N LEU A 225 18.15 -13.03 -3.17
CA LEU A 225 18.57 -12.72 -1.80
C LEU A 225 18.20 -13.80 -0.79
N ILE A 226 17.10 -14.50 -1.06
CA ILE A 226 16.59 -15.64 -0.28
C ILE A 226 16.46 -16.86 -1.20
N ASP A 227 16.59 -18.05 -0.62
CA ASP A 227 16.52 -19.32 -1.35
C ASP A 227 15.05 -19.75 -1.52
N LYS A 228 14.55 -19.69 -2.77
CA LYS A 228 13.17 -20.07 -3.13
C LYS A 228 12.82 -21.53 -2.82
N THR A 229 13.82 -22.40 -2.68
CA THR A 229 13.59 -23.82 -2.38
C THR A 229 13.27 -24.07 -0.91
N THR A 230 13.55 -23.10 -0.04
CA THR A 230 13.44 -23.26 1.41
C THR A 230 12.63 -22.14 2.05
N ILE A 231 12.82 -20.90 1.63
CA ILE A 231 12.26 -19.72 2.29
C ILE A 231 11.03 -19.26 1.49
N PRO A 232 9.84 -19.13 2.13
CA PRO A 232 8.68 -18.53 1.48
C PRO A 232 8.94 -17.04 1.19
N ARG A 233 8.33 -16.49 0.14
CA ARG A 233 8.22 -15.02 0.05
C ARG A 233 7.17 -14.52 1.02
N MET A 234 7.29 -13.26 1.44
CA MET A 234 6.24 -12.56 2.18
C MET A 234 5.20 -12.01 1.18
N PRO A 235 3.93 -12.44 1.26
CA PRO A 235 2.87 -11.90 0.43
C PRO A 235 2.59 -10.41 0.67
N TRP A 236 2.06 -9.73 -0.35
CA TRP A 236 1.82 -8.29 -0.34
C TRP A 236 0.37 -8.01 -0.71
N HIS A 237 -0.38 -7.45 0.23
CA HIS A 237 -1.76 -7.03 0.00
C HIS A 237 -1.89 -5.52 0.07
N ASP A 238 -2.46 -4.96 -0.98
CA ASP A 238 -2.49 -3.52 -1.17
C ASP A 238 -3.62 -3.13 -2.13
N ILE A 239 -3.90 -1.84 -2.21
CA ILE A 239 -5.08 -1.33 -2.90
C ILE A 239 -4.70 -0.05 -3.62
N SER A 240 -5.10 0.04 -4.89
CA SER A 240 -4.89 1.20 -5.74
C SER A 240 -6.12 1.50 -6.58
N LEU A 241 -6.18 2.66 -7.20
CA LEU A 241 -7.26 3.02 -8.11
C LEU A 241 -6.74 3.69 -9.37
N CYS A 242 -7.59 3.77 -10.39
CA CYS A 242 -7.41 4.68 -11.51
C CYS A 242 -8.65 5.55 -11.73
N MET A 243 -8.45 6.69 -12.37
CA MET A 243 -9.49 7.67 -12.59
C MET A 243 -9.42 8.32 -13.98
N LEU A 244 -10.60 8.65 -14.51
CA LEU A 244 -10.78 9.53 -15.68
C LEU A 244 -11.63 10.75 -15.29
N GLY A 245 -11.44 11.84 -16.03
CA GLY A 245 -12.17 13.09 -15.84
C GLY A 245 -11.37 14.10 -15.04
N ALA A 246 -12.06 15.08 -14.45
CA ALA A 246 -11.41 16.23 -13.82
C ALA A 246 -10.39 15.91 -12.70
N PRO A 247 -10.55 14.84 -11.87
CA PRO A 247 -9.56 14.50 -10.83
C PRO A 247 -8.14 14.28 -11.36
N VAL A 248 -8.00 13.81 -12.60
CA VAL A 248 -6.68 13.61 -13.23
C VAL A 248 -5.88 14.92 -13.25
N LEU A 249 -6.55 16.07 -13.41
CA LEU A 249 -5.89 17.37 -13.40
C LEU A 249 -5.38 17.77 -12.02
N ASP A 250 -6.00 17.26 -10.95
CA ASP A 250 -5.58 17.53 -9.57
C ASP A 250 -4.32 16.73 -9.22
N VAL A 251 -4.27 15.44 -9.62
CA VAL A 251 -3.06 14.61 -9.53
C VAL A 251 -1.93 15.22 -10.38
N SER A 252 -2.24 15.64 -11.62
CA SER A 252 -1.26 16.29 -12.50
C SER A 252 -0.74 17.60 -11.91
N ARG A 253 -1.63 18.40 -11.31
CA ARG A 253 -1.27 19.66 -10.66
C ARG A 253 -0.30 19.42 -9.50
N HIS A 254 -0.62 18.46 -8.64
CA HIS A 254 0.22 18.07 -7.52
C HIS A 254 1.64 17.67 -7.96
N PHE A 255 1.76 16.81 -8.99
CA PHE A 255 3.06 16.46 -9.58
C PHE A 255 3.83 17.68 -10.10
N ILE A 256 3.14 18.57 -10.83
CA ILE A 256 3.77 19.73 -11.45
C ILE A 256 4.24 20.75 -10.41
N GLU A 257 3.45 20.98 -9.37
CA GLU A 257 3.84 21.83 -8.23
C GLU A 257 5.13 21.29 -7.61
N ARG A 258 5.18 19.99 -7.32
CA ARG A 258 6.38 19.34 -6.78
C ARG A 258 7.57 19.39 -7.73
N TRP A 259 7.36 19.03 -9.00
CA TRP A 259 8.41 19.05 -10.02
C TRP A 259 9.07 20.42 -10.13
N ASN A 260 8.25 21.47 -10.17
CA ASN A 260 8.72 22.86 -10.28
C ASN A 260 9.37 23.35 -8.99
N PHE A 261 8.83 22.98 -7.82
CA PHE A 261 9.43 23.25 -6.52
C PHE A 261 10.83 22.64 -6.45
N VAL A 262 10.94 21.34 -6.75
CA VAL A 262 12.20 20.62 -6.74
C VAL A 262 13.17 21.20 -7.78
N LYS A 263 12.71 21.55 -8.99
CA LYS A 263 13.56 22.24 -9.96
C LYS A 263 14.06 23.57 -9.41
N HIS A 264 13.19 24.38 -8.81
CA HIS A 264 13.56 25.68 -8.25
C HIS A 264 14.60 25.55 -7.13
N ASP A 265 14.43 24.56 -6.25
CA ASP A 265 15.30 24.30 -5.11
C ASP A 265 16.73 23.89 -5.54
N LYS A 266 16.87 22.92 -6.45
CA LYS A 266 18.17 22.30 -6.74
C LYS A 266 18.70 22.44 -8.17
N ASP A 267 17.85 22.75 -9.14
CA ASP A 267 18.14 22.62 -10.57
C ASP A 267 17.63 23.84 -11.37
N ARG A 268 17.60 25.02 -10.73
CA ARG A 268 17.00 26.25 -11.28
C ARG A 268 17.57 26.58 -12.66
N ASP A 269 18.89 26.59 -12.77
CA ASP A 269 19.63 26.93 -13.98
C ASP A 269 19.89 25.72 -14.91
N ASN A 270 19.36 24.54 -14.58
CA ASN A 270 19.52 23.34 -15.39
C ASN A 270 18.47 23.29 -16.51
N ASP A 271 18.84 23.77 -17.69
CA ASP A 271 17.96 23.84 -18.88
C ASP A 271 17.47 22.46 -19.39
N LYS A 272 18.13 21.37 -18.99
CA LYS A 272 17.68 20.01 -19.33
C LYS A 272 16.41 19.61 -18.60
N ILE A 273 16.17 20.21 -17.43
CA ILE A 273 14.99 19.96 -16.61
C ILE A 273 14.02 21.12 -16.88
N PRO A 274 12.93 20.92 -17.62
CA PRO A 274 12.01 22.01 -17.96
C PRO A 274 11.13 22.38 -16.76
N TYR A 275 10.68 23.63 -16.69
CA TYR A 275 9.49 23.95 -15.89
C TYR A 275 8.24 23.40 -16.58
N LEU A 276 7.34 22.81 -15.80
CA LEU A 276 6.08 22.28 -16.26
C LEU A 276 4.97 23.29 -15.97
N GLN A 277 3.99 23.44 -16.85
CA GLN A 277 2.81 24.26 -16.58
C GLN A 277 1.61 23.38 -16.27
N THR A 278 0.82 23.78 -15.28
CA THR A 278 -0.42 23.09 -14.94
C THR A 278 -1.47 23.35 -16.02
N ALA A 279 -2.35 22.37 -16.24
CA ALA A 279 -3.53 22.55 -17.08
C ALA A 279 -4.68 23.15 -16.25
N VAL A 280 -4.49 24.31 -15.60
CA VAL A 280 -5.49 24.91 -14.70
C VAL A 280 -6.22 26.06 -15.38
N GLY A 281 -7.54 26.14 -15.20
CA GLY A 281 -8.35 27.33 -15.54
C GLY A 281 -9.18 27.29 -16.82
N GLY A 282 -9.68 26.12 -17.26
CA GLY A 282 -10.56 26.04 -18.45
C GLY A 282 -9.86 26.28 -19.79
N PHE A 283 -8.57 26.59 -19.78
CA PHE A 283 -7.73 26.58 -20.96
C PHE A 283 -7.50 25.13 -21.40
N ALA A 284 -7.78 24.86 -22.68
CA ALA A 284 -7.75 23.51 -23.24
C ALA A 284 -6.34 22.93 -23.39
N HIS A 285 -5.28 23.59 -22.87
CA HIS A 285 -3.91 23.31 -23.28
C HIS A 285 -2.91 23.34 -22.12
N GLN A 286 -2.04 22.33 -22.03
CA GLN A 286 -0.79 22.35 -21.27
C GLN A 286 0.35 22.85 -22.17
N ASN A 287 1.21 23.75 -21.68
CA ASN A 287 2.41 24.16 -22.41
C ASN A 287 3.67 23.56 -21.78
N PHE A 288 4.60 23.14 -22.63
CA PHE A 288 5.97 22.83 -22.22
C PHE A 288 6.91 23.86 -22.86
N GLU A 289 7.85 24.39 -22.08
CA GLU A 289 8.94 25.20 -22.61
C GLU A 289 10.14 24.27 -22.87
N LEU A 290 10.38 23.97 -24.15
CA LEU A 290 11.55 23.19 -24.56
C LEU A 290 12.64 24.13 -25.09
N PRO A 291 13.92 23.92 -24.72
CA PRO A 291 15.05 24.53 -25.41
C PRO A 291 14.99 24.15 -26.90
N SER A 292 14.99 25.14 -27.82
CA SER A 292 15.09 24.83 -29.25
C SER A 292 16.55 24.62 -29.66
N GLU A 293 16.77 23.86 -30.73
CA GLU A 293 18.10 23.68 -31.35
C GLU A 293 18.76 25.01 -31.78
N ASN A 294 18.01 26.11 -31.85
CA ASN A 294 18.55 27.45 -32.03
C ASN A 294 18.66 28.16 -30.67
N GLU A 295 19.88 28.53 -30.29
CA GLU A 295 20.16 29.36 -29.10
C GLU A 295 19.22 30.57 -29.06
N GLY A 296 18.43 30.68 -27.98
CA GLY A 296 17.59 31.84 -27.69
C GLY A 296 16.12 31.79 -28.16
N ARG A 297 15.58 30.64 -28.58
CA ARG A 297 14.13 30.44 -28.77
C ARG A 297 13.61 29.22 -28.02
N TYR A 298 12.48 29.37 -27.32
CA TYR A 298 11.73 28.27 -26.69
C TYR A 298 10.61 27.81 -27.63
N ASN A 299 10.51 26.50 -27.90
CA ASN A 299 9.39 25.95 -28.66
C ASN A 299 8.24 25.64 -27.71
N ARG A 300 7.16 26.44 -27.77
CA ARG A 300 5.92 26.18 -27.03
C ARG A 300 5.10 25.11 -27.76
N ARG A 301 5.04 23.90 -27.22
CA ARG A 301 4.07 22.86 -27.66
C ARG A 301 2.85 22.89 -26.76
N ARG A 302 1.65 22.88 -27.37
CA ARG A 302 0.34 22.87 -26.70
C ARG A 302 -0.28 21.48 -26.78
N TYR A 303 -0.60 20.89 -25.64
CA TYR A 303 -1.22 19.57 -25.55
C TYR A 303 -2.62 19.66 -24.95
N ARG A 304 -3.62 18.98 -25.53
CA ARG A 304 -4.99 19.03 -25.00
C ARG A 304 -5.17 17.98 -23.91
N HIS A 305 -5.52 18.39 -22.70
CA HIS A 305 -5.81 17.45 -21.61
C HIS A 305 -6.97 16.50 -21.99
N GLY A 306 -6.82 15.21 -21.69
CA GLY A 306 -7.75 14.14 -22.10
C GLY A 306 -9.03 14.03 -21.25
N THR A 307 -9.30 14.98 -20.36
CA THR A 307 -10.38 14.88 -19.36
C THR A 307 -11.75 15.40 -19.82
N ARG A 308 -11.86 15.96 -21.03
CA ARG A 308 -13.14 16.48 -21.58
C ARG A 308 -14.01 15.36 -22.13
N GLY A 309 -15.32 15.48 -21.96
CA GLY A 309 -16.29 14.51 -22.49
C GLY A 309 -16.36 13.20 -21.71
N ILE A 310 -15.70 13.13 -20.55
CA ILE A 310 -15.87 12.04 -19.60
C ILE A 310 -17.16 12.26 -18.82
N SER A 311 -17.96 11.21 -18.69
CA SER A 311 -19.15 11.16 -17.86
C SER A 311 -19.07 9.88 -17.04
N GLY A 312 -18.87 10.02 -15.73
CA GLY A 312 -18.93 8.94 -14.76
C GLY A 312 -19.94 9.25 -13.66
N THR A 313 -19.93 8.46 -12.60
CA THR A 313 -20.90 8.54 -11.49
C THR A 313 -20.25 8.97 -10.18
N CYS A 314 -18.92 9.00 -10.11
CA CYS A 314 -18.22 9.30 -8.87
C CYS A 314 -18.07 10.80 -8.65
N ARG A 315 -18.31 11.23 -7.42
CA ARG A 315 -17.66 12.43 -6.88
C ARG A 315 -16.30 12.02 -6.33
N ALA A 316 -15.26 12.69 -6.78
CA ALA A 316 -13.89 12.40 -6.39
C ALA A 316 -13.20 13.67 -5.91
N GLN A 317 -12.42 13.59 -4.83
CA GLN A 317 -11.65 14.72 -4.34
C GLN A 317 -10.24 14.27 -3.97
N MET A 318 -9.25 14.92 -4.58
CA MET A 318 -7.85 14.71 -4.27
C MET A 318 -7.53 15.36 -2.92
N LEU A 319 -6.74 14.68 -2.10
CA LEU A 319 -6.24 15.13 -0.81
C LEU A 319 -4.73 14.94 -0.77
N ARG A 320 -4.05 15.69 0.10
CA ARG A 320 -2.62 15.50 0.34
C ARG A 320 -2.21 15.82 1.77
N SER A 321 -1.08 15.23 2.15
CA SER A 321 -0.22 15.73 3.22
C SER A 321 0.96 16.42 2.55
N SER A 322 1.15 17.71 2.80
CA SER A 322 2.24 18.48 2.16
C SER A 322 2.57 19.71 2.97
N SER A 323 3.81 20.18 2.87
CA SER A 323 4.28 21.35 3.61
C SER A 323 5.44 22.04 2.87
N ASP A 324 6.06 23.01 3.52
CA ASP A 324 7.09 23.86 2.95
C ASP A 324 8.26 23.06 2.36
N TRP A 325 8.73 22.02 3.06
CA TRP A 325 9.86 21.22 2.61
C TRP A 325 9.55 20.36 1.37
N SER A 326 8.29 19.97 1.15
CA SER A 326 7.92 19.03 0.09
C SER A 326 7.36 19.70 -1.16
N HIS A 327 6.64 20.82 -1.01
CA HIS A 327 5.98 21.53 -2.12
C HIS A 327 6.13 23.06 -2.04
N GLY A 328 6.78 23.61 -1.01
CA GLY A 328 6.81 25.06 -0.81
C GLY A 328 5.42 25.64 -0.53
N VAL A 329 4.58 24.93 0.24
CA VAL A 329 3.21 25.36 0.59
C VAL A 329 3.01 25.39 2.11
N ASN A 330 1.99 26.11 2.58
CA ASN A 330 1.54 25.98 3.97
C ASN A 330 1.14 24.54 4.25
N THR A 331 1.36 24.07 5.48
CA THR A 331 1.04 22.69 5.88
C THR A 331 -0.42 22.36 5.59
N GLU A 332 -0.62 21.40 4.70
CA GLU A 332 -1.90 20.80 4.37
C GLU A 332 -1.95 19.39 4.94
N HIS A 333 -3.03 19.07 5.65
CA HIS A 333 -3.32 17.76 6.24
C HIS A 333 -4.75 17.34 5.89
N SER A 334 -5.15 17.58 4.63
CA SER A 334 -6.51 17.34 4.14
C SER A 334 -6.90 15.86 4.15
N ILE A 335 -5.92 14.96 4.12
CA ILE A 335 -6.11 13.51 4.34
C ILE A 335 -6.68 13.24 5.74
N GLN A 336 -6.02 13.73 6.79
CA GLN A 336 -6.46 13.53 8.17
C GLN A 336 -7.87 14.11 8.39
N ASN A 337 -8.11 15.31 7.87
CA ASN A 337 -9.42 15.95 7.94
C ASN A 337 -10.53 15.06 7.34
N ALA A 338 -10.28 14.44 6.19
CA ALA A 338 -11.23 13.52 5.57
C ALA A 338 -11.42 12.22 6.35
N TYR A 339 -10.35 11.63 6.92
CA TYR A 339 -10.45 10.45 7.78
C TYR A 339 -11.32 10.73 9.02
N ILE A 340 -11.08 11.84 9.71
CA ILE A 340 -11.85 12.25 10.89
C ILE A 340 -13.31 12.49 10.54
N ASP A 341 -13.59 13.19 9.44
CA ASP A 341 -14.96 13.47 8.99
C ASP A 341 -15.70 12.18 8.63
N ALA A 342 -15.07 11.27 7.87
CA ALA A 342 -15.65 9.99 7.48
C ALA A 342 -16.02 9.13 8.69
N ILE A 343 -15.13 9.02 9.68
CA ILE A 343 -15.36 8.25 10.91
C ILE A 343 -16.47 8.90 11.76
N THR A 344 -16.40 10.22 11.94
CA THR A 344 -17.36 10.97 12.76
C THR A 344 -18.78 10.87 12.18
N ASN A 345 -18.90 10.88 10.85
CA ASN A 345 -20.18 10.87 10.16
C ASN A 345 -20.69 9.45 9.80
N ALA A 346 -19.88 8.40 9.98
CA ALA A 346 -20.31 7.03 9.73
C ALA A 346 -21.55 6.66 10.54
N GLN A 347 -22.49 5.93 9.94
CA GLN A 347 -23.79 5.59 10.52
C GLN A 347 -23.85 4.14 10.97
N SER A 348 -23.20 3.21 10.26
CA SER A 348 -23.35 1.78 10.45
C SER A 348 -22.02 1.11 10.74
N PHE A 349 -21.00 1.35 9.92
CA PHE A 349 -19.70 0.76 10.15
C PHE A 349 -18.56 1.53 9.49
N VAL A 350 -17.35 1.27 9.97
CA VAL A 350 -16.09 1.71 9.36
C VAL A 350 -15.21 0.47 9.15
N HIS A 351 -14.67 0.30 7.95
CA HIS A 351 -13.69 -0.73 7.61
C HIS A 351 -12.36 -0.06 7.26
N ILE A 352 -11.30 -0.45 7.95
CA ILE A 352 -9.96 0.12 7.81
C ILE A 352 -8.99 -1.01 7.47
N GLU A 353 -8.21 -0.83 6.42
CA GLU A 353 -7.03 -1.66 6.15
C GLU A 353 -5.84 -0.71 6.05
N ASN A 354 -4.89 -0.84 6.99
CA ASN A 354 -3.75 0.08 7.05
C ASN A 354 -2.47 -0.61 7.54
N GLN A 355 -1.35 -0.28 6.91
CA GLN A 355 -0.03 -0.77 7.31
C GLN A 355 0.34 -0.40 8.75
N PHE A 356 -0.07 0.78 9.22
CA PHE A 356 0.15 1.22 10.59
C PHE A 356 -1.16 1.62 11.25
N PHE A 357 -1.22 1.51 12.58
CA PHE A 357 -2.34 1.99 13.39
C PHE A 357 -1.80 2.66 14.66
N ILE A 358 -1.24 3.85 14.48
CA ILE A 358 -0.58 4.66 15.52
C ILE A 358 -1.31 6.00 15.59
N THR A 359 -2.05 6.24 16.67
CA THR A 359 -2.96 7.39 16.74
C THR A 359 -3.30 7.80 18.17
N ALA A 360 -3.53 9.11 18.38
CA ALA A 360 -4.00 9.62 19.65
C ALA A 360 -5.49 9.34 19.84
N SER A 361 -5.87 8.88 21.04
CA SER A 361 -7.28 8.60 21.39
C SER A 361 -8.00 9.77 22.08
N GLU A 362 -7.28 10.84 22.47
CA GLU A 362 -7.83 12.00 23.16
C GLU A 362 -6.98 13.26 23.01
N ASP A 363 -7.53 14.41 23.40
CA ASP A 363 -6.76 15.66 23.57
C ASP A 363 -5.99 15.61 24.88
N VAL A 364 -4.71 15.27 24.76
CA VAL A 364 -3.83 15.30 25.91
C VAL A 364 -3.15 16.66 25.92
N ASP A 365 -3.62 17.54 26.82
CA ASP A 365 -2.97 18.84 27.10
C ASP A 365 -1.53 18.70 27.64
N ASP A 366 -1.13 17.48 27.99
CA ASP A 366 0.24 17.15 28.36
C ASP A 366 1.14 17.11 27.11
N LYS A 367 2.05 18.07 27.04
CA LYS A 367 3.09 18.14 26.01
C LYS A 367 4.05 16.93 26.01
N SER A 368 3.96 16.04 27.00
CA SER A 368 4.68 14.77 27.04
C SER A 368 4.03 13.66 26.19
N TYR A 369 2.76 13.83 25.79
CA TYR A 369 2.08 12.87 24.91
C TYR A 369 2.55 13.05 23.47
N ILE A 370 3.16 11.98 22.93
CA ILE A 370 3.96 12.07 21.69
C ILE A 370 3.08 12.07 20.43
N LEU A 371 1.95 11.34 20.44
CA LEU A 371 1.08 11.16 19.28
C LEU A 371 0.15 12.36 19.08
N LYS A 372 0.07 12.87 17.85
CA LYS A 372 -0.63 14.12 17.49
C LYS A 372 -1.90 13.91 16.67
N ASN A 373 -1.91 12.94 15.76
CA ASN A 373 -3.03 12.71 14.85
C ASN A 373 -4.27 12.23 15.61
N ARG A 374 -5.45 12.70 15.19
CA ARG A 374 -6.70 12.63 15.98
C ARG A 374 -7.68 11.56 15.51
N ILE A 375 -7.19 10.58 14.75
CA ILE A 375 -8.04 9.56 14.13
C ILE A 375 -8.59 8.60 15.19
N GLY A 376 -7.78 8.18 16.15
CA GLY A 376 -8.20 7.34 17.28
C GLY A 376 -9.24 8.03 18.15
N GLU A 377 -9.09 9.33 18.38
CA GLU A 377 -10.07 10.15 19.08
C GLU A 377 -11.42 10.16 18.34
N ALA A 378 -11.41 10.32 17.02
CA ALA A 378 -12.62 10.26 16.21
C ALA A 378 -13.32 8.89 16.33
N ILE A 379 -12.55 7.80 16.35
CA ILE A 379 -13.06 6.43 16.56
C ILE A 379 -13.71 6.30 17.95
N VAL A 380 -13.01 6.71 19.02
CA VAL A 380 -13.54 6.67 20.39
C VAL A 380 -14.83 7.46 20.49
N LYS A 381 -14.84 8.74 20.05
CA LYS A 381 -16.03 9.60 20.09
C LYS A 381 -17.19 8.98 19.32
N ARG A 382 -16.92 8.40 18.14
CA ARG A 382 -17.95 7.77 17.31
C ARG A 382 -18.55 6.54 17.98
N ILE A 383 -17.74 5.69 18.58
CA ILE A 383 -18.20 4.48 19.28
C ILE A 383 -19.00 4.87 20.53
N LEU A 384 -18.52 5.84 21.32
CA LEU A 384 -19.25 6.33 22.49
C LEU A 384 -20.65 6.86 22.11
N ARG A 385 -20.76 7.61 20.99
CA ARG A 385 -22.06 8.02 20.44
C ARG A 385 -22.94 6.82 20.10
N ALA A 386 -22.40 5.79 19.43
CA ALA A 386 -23.17 4.59 19.10
C ALA A 386 -23.69 3.87 20.35
N ALA A 387 -22.85 3.77 21.39
CA ALA A 387 -23.21 3.12 22.65
C ALA A 387 -24.32 3.89 23.40
N GLU A 388 -24.22 5.22 23.45
CA GLU A 388 -25.25 6.09 24.04
C GLU A 388 -26.58 5.96 23.28
N GLU A 389 -26.53 5.93 21.95
CA GLU A 389 -27.69 5.78 21.07
C GLU A 389 -28.22 4.33 20.97
N ARG A 390 -27.53 3.36 21.57
CA ARG A 390 -27.80 1.91 21.45
C ARG A 390 -27.87 1.45 19.99
N GLN A 391 -26.98 2.01 19.19
CA GLN A 391 -26.85 1.73 17.76
C GLN A 391 -25.91 0.54 17.54
N LYS A 392 -26.33 -0.41 16.68
CA LYS A 392 -25.43 -1.45 16.18
C LYS A 392 -24.42 -0.81 15.23
N PHE A 393 -23.20 -0.59 15.72
CA PHE A 393 -22.12 0.03 14.98
C PHE A 393 -20.84 -0.80 15.12
N LYS A 394 -20.09 -0.98 14.04
CA LYS A 394 -18.85 -1.77 14.04
C LYS A 394 -17.69 -1.05 13.37
N VAL A 395 -16.49 -1.22 13.91
CA VAL A 395 -15.22 -0.79 13.34
C VAL A 395 -14.36 -2.04 13.15
N PHE A 396 -13.99 -2.30 11.90
CA PHE A 396 -13.10 -3.40 11.52
C PHE A 396 -11.74 -2.80 11.18
N VAL A 397 -10.68 -3.24 11.85
CA VAL A 397 -9.32 -2.78 11.59
C VAL A 397 -8.46 -3.96 11.19
N LEU A 398 -7.91 -3.94 9.97
CA LEU A 398 -6.93 -4.89 9.48
C LEU A 398 -5.58 -4.21 9.34
N MET A 399 -4.54 -4.83 9.86
CA MET A 399 -3.15 -4.34 9.80
C MET A 399 -2.16 -5.51 9.84
N PRO A 400 -0.88 -5.34 9.44
CA PRO A 400 0.12 -6.40 9.49
C PRO A 400 0.24 -7.01 10.89
N LEU A 401 0.61 -8.29 10.98
CA LEU A 401 0.84 -8.95 12.26
C LEU A 401 2.08 -8.35 12.91
N MET A 402 3.12 -8.11 12.13
CA MET A 402 4.37 -7.50 12.58
C MET A 402 4.90 -6.47 11.58
N PRO A 403 5.69 -5.50 12.05
CA PRO A 403 6.49 -4.66 11.16
C PRO A 403 7.53 -5.50 10.40
N ALA A 404 7.69 -5.24 9.10
CA ALA A 404 8.63 -5.97 8.25
C ALA A 404 10.08 -5.51 8.50
N PHE A 405 10.82 -6.24 9.34
CA PHE A 405 12.23 -6.00 9.65
C PHE A 405 13.04 -7.30 9.69
N PRO A 406 14.27 -7.34 9.14
CA PRO A 406 15.07 -8.55 8.99
C PRO A 406 15.84 -8.91 10.27
N ALA A 407 15.13 -9.09 11.39
CA ALA A 407 15.74 -9.46 12.66
C ALA A 407 14.75 -10.19 13.57
N ASP A 408 15.26 -11.12 14.39
CA ASP A 408 14.47 -11.72 15.46
C ASP A 408 14.09 -10.65 16.50
N LEU A 409 12.80 -10.62 16.87
CA LEU A 409 12.23 -9.61 17.78
C LEU A 409 12.94 -9.53 19.12
N SER A 410 13.58 -10.60 19.59
CA SER A 410 14.30 -10.65 20.86
C SER A 410 15.68 -9.96 20.82
N THR A 411 16.21 -9.64 19.64
CA THR A 411 17.57 -9.11 19.49
C THR A 411 17.62 -7.59 19.49
N LYS A 412 18.79 -6.98 19.62
CA LYS A 412 18.92 -5.51 19.64
C LYS A 412 18.66 -4.89 18.26
N GLU A 413 18.87 -5.67 17.20
CA GLU A 413 18.68 -5.28 15.81
C GLU A 413 17.20 -5.02 15.49
N ALA A 414 16.27 -5.68 16.20
CA ALA A 414 14.83 -5.49 16.06
C ALA A 414 14.25 -4.32 16.91
N ALA A 415 15.09 -3.43 17.47
CA ALA A 415 14.62 -2.33 18.32
C ALA A 415 13.58 -1.43 17.63
N THR A 416 13.74 -1.17 16.32
CA THR A 416 12.77 -0.38 15.54
C THR A 416 11.43 -1.09 15.42
N ALA A 417 11.43 -2.40 15.13
CA ALA A 417 10.20 -3.19 15.07
C ALA A 417 9.47 -3.17 16.41
N ARG A 418 10.19 -3.37 17.53
CA ARG A 418 9.60 -3.30 18.88
C ARG A 418 9.00 -1.93 19.19
N LEU A 419 9.65 -0.85 18.76
CA LEU A 419 9.14 0.50 18.98
C LEU A 419 7.87 0.79 18.16
N VAL A 420 7.80 0.34 16.91
CA VAL A 420 6.57 0.42 16.11
C VAL A 420 5.43 -0.35 16.81
N MET A 421 5.71 -1.59 17.23
CA MET A 421 4.73 -2.40 17.97
C MET A 421 4.28 -1.72 19.26
N TYR A 422 5.20 -1.08 20.00
CA TYR A 422 4.85 -0.29 21.18
C TYR A 422 3.83 0.80 20.84
N TYR A 423 4.10 1.63 19.83
CA TYR A 423 3.21 2.74 19.45
C TYR A 423 1.84 2.26 18.96
N GLN A 424 1.82 1.12 18.29
CA GLN A 424 0.60 0.46 17.86
C GLN A 424 -0.21 -0.05 19.06
N TYR A 425 0.42 -0.73 20.01
CA TYR A 425 -0.26 -1.21 21.22
C TYR A 425 -0.76 -0.07 22.11
N ILE A 426 -0.03 1.04 22.26
CA ILE A 426 -0.55 2.17 23.06
C ILE A 426 -1.74 2.88 22.41
N SER A 427 -1.85 2.78 21.08
CA SER A 427 -3.01 3.29 20.36
C SER A 427 -4.22 2.37 20.56
N ILE A 428 -3.99 1.07 20.65
CA ILE A 428 -5.03 0.03 20.67
C ILE A 428 -5.51 -0.32 22.09
N CYS A 429 -4.61 -0.79 22.97
CA CYS A 429 -4.97 -1.41 24.25
C CYS A 429 -4.02 -1.17 25.43
N ARG A 430 -2.94 -0.39 25.31
CA ARG A 430 -1.93 -0.22 26.37
C ARG A 430 -1.71 1.24 26.76
N GLY A 431 -1.26 1.47 28.00
CA GLY A 431 -0.73 2.77 28.42
C GLY A 431 -1.73 3.75 29.04
N GLY A 432 -2.96 3.33 29.36
CA GLY A 432 -4.00 4.12 30.04
C GLY A 432 -4.76 5.12 29.15
N HIS A 433 -4.29 5.30 27.92
CA HIS A 433 -4.79 6.28 26.96
C HIS A 433 -5.10 5.64 25.60
N SER A 434 -5.23 4.32 25.52
CA SER A 434 -5.57 3.64 24.27
C SER A 434 -7.07 3.67 23.95
N ILE A 435 -7.44 3.35 22.71
CA ILE A 435 -8.86 3.30 22.29
C ILE A 435 -9.66 2.35 23.19
N ILE A 436 -9.18 1.12 23.43
CA ILE A 436 -9.91 0.14 24.26
C ILE A 436 -10.05 0.64 25.69
N GLU A 437 -8.97 1.12 26.31
CA GLU A 437 -9.02 1.62 27.69
C GLU A 437 -9.96 2.82 27.84
N LYS A 438 -10.02 3.71 26.84
CA LYS A 438 -10.97 4.84 26.83
C LYS A 438 -12.43 4.40 26.78
N LEU A 439 -12.74 3.39 25.96
CA LEU A 439 -14.09 2.85 25.87
C LEU A 439 -14.49 2.15 27.17
N GLU A 440 -13.60 1.34 27.73
CA GLU A 440 -13.84 0.61 28.98
C GLU A 440 -13.98 1.56 30.18
N ALA A 441 -13.18 2.62 30.24
CA ALA A 441 -13.31 3.67 31.26
C ALA A 441 -14.67 4.40 31.19
N ALA A 442 -15.28 4.48 30.00
CA ALA A 442 -16.62 4.99 29.81
C ALA A 442 -17.74 3.95 30.07
N GLY A 443 -17.38 2.73 30.48
CA GLY A 443 -18.33 1.64 30.72
C GLY A 443 -18.85 0.97 29.44
N VAL A 444 -18.15 1.14 28.32
CA VAL A 444 -18.48 0.54 27.02
C VAL A 444 -17.54 -0.62 26.75
N ASN A 445 -18.09 -1.82 26.53
CA ASN A 445 -17.30 -2.98 26.13
C ASN A 445 -16.77 -2.80 24.70
N ALA A 446 -15.46 -2.62 24.54
CA ALA A 446 -14.84 -2.34 23.25
C ALA A 446 -15.10 -3.44 22.21
N ALA A 447 -15.11 -4.71 22.61
CA ALA A 447 -15.32 -5.86 21.72
C ALA A 447 -16.70 -5.86 21.02
N ASP A 448 -17.67 -5.13 21.57
CA ASP A 448 -18.99 -4.95 20.95
C ASP A 448 -18.96 -3.95 19.79
N TYR A 449 -17.89 -3.17 19.60
CA TYR A 449 -17.84 -2.09 18.61
C TYR A 449 -16.59 -2.11 17.73
N ILE A 450 -15.42 -2.47 18.25
CA ILE A 450 -14.16 -2.46 17.49
C ILE A 450 -13.41 -3.78 17.68
N ARG A 451 -12.90 -4.33 16.58
CA ARG A 451 -12.03 -5.53 16.59
C ARG A 451 -10.89 -5.37 15.59
N PHE A 452 -9.77 -5.98 15.93
CA PHE A 452 -8.52 -5.93 15.17
C PHE A 452 -8.22 -7.30 14.58
N TYR A 453 -7.80 -7.32 13.32
CA TYR A 453 -7.52 -8.52 12.54
C TYR A 453 -6.23 -8.33 11.76
N SER A 454 -5.73 -9.43 11.22
CA SER A 454 -4.62 -9.43 10.27
C SER A 454 -4.80 -10.53 9.24
N LEU A 455 -3.80 -10.72 8.39
CA LEU A 455 -3.79 -11.72 7.35
C LEU A 455 -2.54 -12.61 7.46
N ARG A 456 -2.72 -13.91 7.25
CA ARG A 456 -1.65 -14.91 7.23
C ARG A 456 -2.04 -16.02 6.26
N SER A 457 -1.04 -16.57 5.58
CA SER A 457 -1.24 -17.67 4.63
C SER A 457 -0.28 -18.83 4.92
N HIS A 458 -0.56 -19.97 4.29
CA HIS A 458 0.33 -21.12 4.25
C HIS A 458 0.44 -21.65 2.84
N ASP A 459 1.55 -22.31 2.54
CA ASP A 459 1.77 -23.02 1.30
C ASP A 459 2.64 -24.26 1.56
N ARG A 460 2.95 -24.98 0.49
CA ARG A 460 3.90 -26.09 0.52
C ARG A 460 5.00 -25.90 -0.52
N ILE A 461 6.25 -25.70 -0.11
CA ILE A 461 7.37 -25.57 -1.04
C ILE A 461 7.76 -26.94 -1.59
N LYS A 462 7.54 -27.16 -2.89
CA LYS A 462 8.03 -28.33 -3.61
C LYS A 462 9.44 -28.09 -4.13
N ARG A 463 10.45 -28.39 -3.29
CA ARG A 463 11.89 -28.18 -3.61
C ARG A 463 12.27 -28.62 -5.03
N GLU A 464 11.96 -29.87 -5.39
CA GLU A 464 12.29 -30.42 -6.72
C GLU A 464 11.65 -29.65 -7.88
N ALA A 465 10.40 -29.20 -7.72
CA ALA A 465 9.70 -28.43 -8.75
C ALA A 465 10.29 -27.01 -8.89
N VAL A 466 10.67 -26.39 -7.78
CA VAL A 466 11.33 -25.07 -7.79
C VAL A 466 12.73 -25.19 -8.41
N GLU A 467 13.50 -26.22 -8.08
CA GLU A 467 14.81 -26.49 -8.69
C GLU A 467 14.71 -26.70 -10.21
N GLU A 468 13.70 -27.44 -10.68
CA GLU A 468 13.44 -27.64 -12.10
C GLU A 468 13.07 -26.32 -12.80
N LEU A 469 12.19 -25.53 -12.20
CA LEU A 469 11.81 -24.21 -12.70
C LEU A 469 13.02 -23.27 -12.82
N LEU A 470 13.87 -23.22 -11.79
CA LEU A 470 15.09 -22.41 -11.80
C LEU A 470 16.07 -22.87 -12.89
N THR A 471 16.23 -24.18 -13.06
CA THR A 471 17.06 -24.75 -14.14
C THR A 471 16.53 -24.40 -15.52
N HIS A 472 15.20 -24.35 -15.68
CA HIS A 472 14.55 -23.93 -16.92
C HIS A 472 14.77 -22.44 -17.20
N ALA A 473 14.55 -21.58 -16.20
CA ALA A 473 14.73 -20.13 -16.30
C ALA A 473 16.18 -19.74 -16.68
N GLU A 474 17.18 -20.50 -16.21
CA GLU A 474 18.59 -20.30 -16.54
C GLU A 474 19.00 -20.87 -17.92
N GLY A 475 18.07 -21.51 -18.64
CA GLY A 475 18.30 -22.03 -19.99
C GLY A 475 19.07 -23.36 -20.05
N TYR A 476 19.15 -24.10 -18.94
CA TYR A 476 19.93 -25.36 -18.85
C TYR A 476 19.11 -26.64 -19.10
N SER A 477 17.78 -26.57 -19.22
CA SER A 477 16.92 -27.76 -19.43
C SER A 477 16.47 -27.95 -20.89
N LYS A 478 16.48 -29.21 -21.37
CA LYS A 478 15.78 -29.66 -22.58
C LYS A 478 14.37 -30.04 -22.15
N HIS A 479 13.33 -29.48 -22.80
CA HIS A 479 11.92 -29.82 -22.62
C HIS A 479 11.70 -31.26 -22.11
N VAL A 480 11.33 -31.38 -20.84
CA VAL A 480 10.73 -32.58 -20.30
C VAL A 480 9.26 -32.25 -20.11
N ASP A 481 8.39 -32.97 -20.83
CA ASP A 481 6.95 -32.93 -20.58
C ASP A 481 6.69 -33.51 -19.19
N VAL A 482 6.50 -32.64 -18.20
CA VAL A 482 6.00 -33.05 -16.88
C VAL A 482 4.48 -32.93 -16.88
N GLU A 483 3.82 -33.83 -17.62
CA GLU A 483 2.41 -34.15 -17.36
C GLU A 483 2.32 -34.99 -16.08
N HIS A 484 2.62 -34.42 -14.91
CA HIS A 484 2.39 -35.11 -13.63
C HIS A 484 1.70 -34.21 -12.60
N GLU A 485 0.41 -34.50 -12.44
CA GLU A 485 -0.50 -34.24 -11.30
C GLU A 485 0.10 -33.43 -10.15
N VAL A 486 0.03 -32.11 -10.24
CA VAL A 486 0.31 -31.22 -9.11
C VAL A 486 -1.00 -31.04 -8.33
N GLU A 487 -1.11 -31.66 -7.15
CA GLU A 487 -2.20 -31.41 -6.20
C GLU A 487 -1.77 -30.37 -5.14
N TYR A 488 -2.67 -29.46 -4.76
CA TYR A 488 -2.39 -28.21 -4.00
C TYR A 488 -3.15 -28.11 -2.69
N ALA A 489 -2.60 -27.34 -1.75
CA ALA A 489 -3.39 -26.55 -0.83
C ALA A 489 -3.66 -25.20 -1.51
N SER A 490 -4.92 -24.85 -1.72
CA SER A 490 -5.31 -23.47 -2.03
C SER A 490 -6.06 -22.94 -0.83
N VAL A 491 -5.72 -21.75 -0.38
CA VAL A 491 -6.44 -21.04 0.66
C VAL A 491 -7.75 -20.49 0.06
N GLY A 492 -8.68 -21.37 -0.35
CA GLY A 492 -9.92 -20.95 -1.01
C GLY A 492 -10.74 -22.02 -1.74
N GLU A 493 -10.15 -23.12 -2.25
CA GLU A 493 -10.98 -24.24 -2.68
C GLU A 493 -11.54 -24.94 -1.45
N ARG A 494 -12.82 -24.69 -1.15
CA ARG A 494 -13.61 -25.69 -0.41
C ARG A 494 -13.28 -27.04 -1.03
N VAL A 495 -12.74 -27.96 -0.24
CA VAL A 495 -12.61 -29.39 -0.52
C VAL A 495 -14.03 -29.98 -0.68
N ARG A 496 -14.75 -29.54 -1.71
CA ARG A 496 -16.08 -30.02 -2.10
C ARG A 496 -15.97 -31.16 -3.09
N GLU A 497 -14.86 -31.24 -3.79
CA GLU A 497 -14.37 -32.49 -4.32
C GLU A 497 -13.37 -33.01 -3.30
N ARG A 498 -13.71 -34.11 -2.63
CA ARG A 498 -12.68 -35.05 -2.17
C ARG A 498 -11.94 -35.51 -3.43
N ARG A 499 -11.00 -34.70 -3.92
CA ARG A 499 -9.98 -35.21 -4.82
C ARG A 499 -9.29 -36.27 -4.00
N HIS A 500 -9.41 -37.52 -4.45
CA HIS A 500 -8.66 -38.61 -3.87
C HIS A 500 -7.20 -38.22 -3.99
N HIS A 501 -6.60 -37.72 -2.90
CA HIS A 501 -5.17 -37.48 -2.82
C HIS A 501 -4.47 -38.79 -3.14
N LYS A 502 -4.09 -38.98 -4.40
CA LYS A 502 -3.37 -40.15 -4.84
C LYS A 502 -1.92 -39.90 -4.44
N ASP A 503 -1.51 -40.58 -3.38
CA ASP A 503 -0.19 -40.56 -2.76
C ASP A 503 0.24 -39.23 -2.08
N GLN A 504 -0.21 -39.05 -0.83
CA GLN A 504 0.48 -38.20 0.16
C GLN A 504 1.76 -38.86 0.73
N SER A 505 2.17 -40.03 0.20
CA SER A 505 3.27 -40.84 0.75
C SER A 505 4.63 -40.14 0.79
N ASP A 506 4.82 -39.12 -0.06
CA ASP A 506 6.11 -38.48 -0.29
C ASP A 506 6.21 -37.08 0.32
N TRP A 507 5.13 -36.59 0.95
CA TRP A 507 5.12 -35.27 1.59
C TRP A 507 5.93 -35.29 2.88
N LYS A 508 6.60 -34.18 3.19
CA LYS A 508 7.38 -34.00 4.43
C LYS A 508 6.85 -32.81 5.22
N ALA A 509 7.03 -32.85 6.55
CA ALA A 509 6.66 -31.72 7.41
C ALA A 509 7.39 -30.43 7.01
N SER A 510 8.67 -30.54 6.64
CA SER A 510 9.51 -29.45 6.15
C SER A 510 9.20 -28.96 4.73
N ASP A 511 8.13 -29.47 4.11
CA ASP A 511 7.61 -28.86 2.89
C ASP A 511 6.62 -27.74 3.21
N PHE A 512 5.99 -27.74 4.39
CA PHE A 512 4.91 -26.81 4.74
C PHE A 512 5.46 -25.53 5.38
N VAL A 513 4.98 -24.40 4.88
CA VAL A 513 5.42 -23.07 5.30
C VAL A 513 4.26 -22.14 5.57
N SER A 514 4.46 -21.16 6.44
CA SER A 514 3.56 -20.05 6.68
C SER A 514 4.33 -18.74 6.84
N GLU A 515 3.74 -17.67 6.33
CA GLU A 515 4.19 -16.29 6.51
C GLU A 515 2.96 -15.39 6.66
N GLU A 516 3.12 -14.27 7.36
CA GLU A 516 2.13 -13.21 7.38
C GLU A 516 1.93 -12.67 5.98
N LEU A 517 0.70 -12.26 5.69
CA LEU A 517 0.38 -11.57 4.46
C LEU A 517 0.46 -10.08 4.80
N TYR A 518 1.43 -9.39 4.21
CA TYR A 518 1.76 -8.03 4.61
C TYR A 518 0.71 -7.04 4.08
N ILE A 519 -0.07 -6.49 4.99
CA ILE A 519 -1.10 -5.48 4.69
C ILE A 519 -0.40 -4.13 4.48
N HIS A 520 -0.12 -3.80 3.23
CA HIS A 520 0.41 -2.50 2.84
C HIS A 520 -0.70 -1.52 2.43
N ALA A 521 -1.97 -1.93 2.38
CA ALA A 521 -3.10 -1.06 2.09
C ALA A 521 -3.11 0.23 2.94
N LYS A 522 -3.72 1.29 2.40
CA LYS A 522 -4.11 2.50 3.15
C LYS A 522 -5.53 2.91 2.75
N LEU A 523 -6.50 2.23 3.36
CA LEU A 523 -7.91 2.26 2.97
C LEU A 523 -8.80 2.55 4.18
N LEU A 524 -9.82 3.38 3.95
CA LEU A 524 -10.99 3.50 4.80
C LEU A 524 -12.27 3.41 3.96
N ILE A 525 -13.23 2.60 4.40
CA ILE A 525 -14.57 2.51 3.84
C ILE A 525 -15.59 2.82 4.94
N ALA A 526 -16.46 3.79 4.71
CA ALA A 526 -17.55 4.13 5.62
C ALA A 526 -18.90 3.82 4.98
N ASP A 527 -19.71 3.01 5.66
CA ASP A 527 -21.10 2.68 5.33
C ASP A 527 -21.37 2.13 3.91
N ASP A 528 -20.37 1.54 3.24
CA ASP A 528 -20.44 1.21 1.80
C ASP A 528 -20.82 2.45 0.94
N ARG A 529 -20.48 3.67 1.36
CA ARG A 529 -20.83 4.92 0.64
C ARG A 529 -19.64 5.81 0.32
N LEU A 530 -18.63 5.81 1.18
CA LEU A 530 -17.44 6.65 1.04
C LEU A 530 -16.21 5.76 1.15
N VAL A 531 -15.26 5.98 0.24
CA VAL A 531 -13.93 5.37 0.28
C VAL A 531 -12.88 6.48 0.37
N ILE A 532 -11.89 6.30 1.22
CA ILE A 532 -10.64 7.05 1.21
C ILE A 532 -9.53 6.04 0.94
N MET A 533 -8.75 6.24 -0.11
CA MET A 533 -7.58 5.40 -0.38
C MET A 533 -6.43 6.19 -0.98
N GLY A 534 -5.20 5.79 -0.67
CA GLY A 534 -4.00 6.51 -1.08
C GLY A 534 -2.73 5.91 -0.51
N SER A 535 -1.75 6.75 -0.20
CA SER A 535 -0.45 6.36 0.34
C SER A 535 -0.32 6.55 1.87
N ALA A 536 -1.21 7.35 2.47
CA ALA A 536 -1.10 7.81 3.85
C ALA A 536 -1.43 6.72 4.89
N ASN A 537 -0.43 6.38 5.70
CA ASN A 537 -0.58 5.48 6.83
C ASN A 537 -1.34 6.14 8.00
N LEU A 538 -1.88 5.36 8.94
CA LEU A 538 -2.38 5.90 10.21
C LEU A 538 -1.23 6.04 11.22
N ASN A 539 -0.47 7.12 11.05
CA ASN A 539 0.56 7.63 11.96
C ASN A 539 0.70 9.15 11.75
N ASP A 540 1.37 9.85 12.65
CA ASP A 540 1.58 11.30 12.50
C ASP A 540 2.47 11.60 11.27
N ARG A 541 3.41 10.71 10.93
CA ARG A 541 4.27 10.82 9.73
C ARG A 541 3.47 11.09 8.46
N SER A 542 2.37 10.36 8.26
CA SER A 542 1.51 10.53 7.08
C SER A 542 0.37 11.53 7.32
N GLN A 543 -0.12 11.69 8.55
CA GLN A 543 -1.38 12.42 8.82
C GLN A 543 -1.19 13.91 9.20
N CYS A 544 -0.04 14.33 9.72
CA CYS A 544 0.17 15.70 10.20
C CYS A 544 0.46 16.73 9.11
N GLY A 545 0.88 16.31 7.90
CA GLY A 545 1.16 17.19 6.77
C GLY A 545 2.55 17.85 6.75
N ASP A 546 3.15 18.03 7.93
CA ASP A 546 4.48 18.65 8.12
C ASP A 546 5.65 17.65 8.07
N ARG A 547 5.37 16.39 7.73
CA ARG A 547 6.30 15.28 7.68
C ARG A 547 6.31 14.66 6.28
N ASP A 548 5.99 13.38 6.10
CA ASP A 548 5.98 12.79 4.76
C ASP A 548 4.94 13.45 3.87
N SER A 549 5.28 13.60 2.59
CA SER A 549 4.26 13.96 1.61
C SER A 549 3.47 12.72 1.21
N GLU A 550 2.16 12.87 1.16
CA GLU A 550 1.22 11.79 0.87
C GLU A 550 0.09 12.28 -0.03
N VAL A 551 -0.56 11.34 -0.73
CA VAL A 551 -1.77 11.59 -1.52
C VAL A 551 -2.87 10.61 -1.17
N ALA A 552 -4.12 11.05 -1.29
CA ALA A 552 -5.29 10.19 -1.23
C ALA A 552 -6.44 10.71 -2.11
N LEU A 553 -7.37 9.82 -2.46
CA LEU A 553 -8.61 10.17 -3.13
C LEU A 553 -9.81 9.77 -2.28
N VAL A 554 -10.71 10.73 -2.05
CA VAL A 554 -12.06 10.44 -1.54
C VAL A 554 -12.96 10.11 -2.72
N VAL A 555 -13.66 8.99 -2.64
CA VAL A 555 -14.60 8.51 -3.67
C VAL A 555 -15.99 8.34 -3.07
N GLU A 556 -16.97 9.01 -3.65
CA GLU A 556 -18.39 8.86 -3.32
C GLU A 556 -19.19 8.61 -4.60
N ASP A 557 -19.59 7.36 -4.82
CA ASP A 557 -20.31 6.95 -6.01
C ASP A 557 -21.79 7.36 -5.93
N GLN A 558 -22.27 8.05 -6.97
CA GLN A 558 -23.68 8.40 -7.11
C GLN A 558 -24.50 7.30 -7.79
N ASP A 559 -23.85 6.26 -8.35
CA ASP A 559 -24.53 5.03 -8.75
C ASP A 559 -24.85 4.21 -7.48
N LEU A 560 -26.08 4.38 -7.01
CA LEU A 560 -26.56 3.71 -5.81
C LEU A 560 -27.14 2.34 -6.14
N VAL A 561 -26.76 1.35 -5.33
CA VAL A 561 -27.31 -0.01 -5.37
C VAL A 561 -28.04 -0.33 -4.08
N SER A 562 -29.03 -1.20 -4.17
CA SER A 562 -29.69 -1.76 -2.99
C SER A 562 -28.78 -2.80 -2.32
N ALA A 563 -28.59 -2.67 -1.02
CA ALA A 563 -27.90 -3.64 -0.17
C ALA A 563 -28.63 -3.77 1.17
N THR A 564 -28.32 -4.82 1.91
CA THR A 564 -28.81 -5.01 3.28
C THR A 564 -27.74 -4.56 4.28
N ILE A 565 -28.09 -3.69 5.23
CA ILE A 565 -27.23 -3.26 6.34
C ILE A 565 -28.05 -3.34 7.63
N ASP A 566 -27.59 -4.11 8.62
CA ASP A 566 -28.32 -4.42 9.86
C ASP A 566 -29.76 -4.94 9.57
N GLY A 567 -29.87 -5.83 8.59
CA GLY A 567 -31.14 -6.41 8.14
C GLY A 567 -32.08 -5.44 7.40
N ARG A 568 -31.65 -4.19 7.17
CA ARG A 568 -32.46 -3.15 6.50
C ARG A 568 -32.00 -2.92 5.08
N GLN A 569 -32.95 -2.84 4.16
CA GLN A 569 -32.69 -2.43 2.78
C GLN A 569 -32.26 -0.96 2.74
N THR A 570 -31.03 -0.72 2.28
CA THR A 570 -30.37 0.58 2.25
C THR A 570 -29.80 0.85 0.85
N GLN A 571 -29.67 2.12 0.49
CA GLN A 571 -28.97 2.54 -0.72
C GLN A 571 -27.51 2.82 -0.38
N VAL A 572 -26.60 2.12 -1.04
CA VAL A 572 -25.15 2.22 -0.85
C VAL A 572 -24.47 2.56 -2.18
N GLY A 573 -23.26 3.09 -2.16
CA GLY A 573 -22.52 3.40 -3.39
C GLY A 573 -21.98 2.11 -4.02
N ARG A 574 -22.14 1.94 -5.34
CA ARG A 574 -21.67 0.74 -6.03
C ARG A 574 -20.18 0.51 -5.81
N PHE A 575 -19.36 1.53 -6.04
CA PHE A 575 -17.90 1.46 -5.84
C PHE A 575 -17.51 0.93 -4.46
N ALA A 576 -18.01 1.58 -3.40
CA ALA A 576 -17.65 1.26 -2.02
C ALA A 576 -18.15 -0.14 -1.61
N SER A 577 -19.39 -0.48 -1.98
CA SER A 577 -19.95 -1.80 -1.63
C SER A 577 -19.22 -2.94 -2.33
N GLN A 578 -18.95 -2.82 -3.64
CA GLN A 578 -18.24 -3.85 -4.40
C GLN A 578 -16.82 -4.06 -3.88
N LEU A 579 -16.07 -2.98 -3.64
CA LEU A 579 -14.72 -3.06 -3.07
C LEU A 579 -14.73 -3.82 -1.73
N ARG A 580 -15.58 -3.41 -0.79
CA ARG A 580 -15.64 -4.00 0.55
C ARG A 580 -16.10 -5.47 0.52
N ARG A 581 -17.06 -5.84 -0.35
CA ARG A 581 -17.43 -7.26 -0.55
C ARG A 581 -16.30 -8.08 -1.18
N GLN A 582 -15.54 -7.50 -2.09
CA GLN A 582 -14.42 -8.20 -2.74
C GLN A 582 -13.32 -8.49 -1.73
N LEU A 583 -12.91 -7.49 -0.94
CA LEU A 583 -11.94 -7.65 0.15
C LEU A 583 -12.41 -8.73 1.14
N TRP A 584 -13.67 -8.70 1.57
CA TRP A 584 -14.17 -9.71 2.48
C TRP A 584 -14.24 -11.11 1.86
N GLN A 585 -14.51 -11.22 0.56
CA GLN A 585 -14.44 -12.50 -0.14
C GLN A 585 -13.03 -13.02 -0.24
N GLU A 586 -12.05 -12.16 -0.49
CA GLU A 586 -10.62 -12.52 -0.50
C GLU A 586 -10.17 -13.03 0.87
N HIS A 587 -10.39 -12.22 1.92
CA HIS A 587 -9.97 -12.52 3.29
C HIS A 587 -10.62 -13.80 3.84
N LEU A 588 -11.84 -14.12 3.38
CA LEU A 588 -12.57 -15.34 3.74
C LEU A 588 -12.37 -16.51 2.76
N GLY A 589 -11.49 -16.39 1.75
CA GLY A 589 -11.21 -17.47 0.79
C GLY A 589 -12.43 -17.88 -0.04
N LEU A 590 -13.25 -16.91 -0.43
CA LEU A 590 -14.46 -17.07 -1.24
C LEU A 590 -14.24 -16.75 -2.73
N LEU A 591 -13.11 -16.12 -3.07
CA LEU A 591 -12.69 -15.92 -4.45
C LEU A 591 -12.09 -17.20 -5.03
N ARG A 592 -12.23 -17.36 -6.35
CA ARG A 592 -11.63 -18.48 -7.07
C ARG A 592 -10.30 -18.05 -7.67
N ASP A 593 -9.31 -18.91 -7.52
CA ASP A 593 -8.04 -18.77 -8.21
C ASP A 593 -8.27 -18.80 -9.75
N SER A 594 -7.46 -18.05 -10.47
CA SER A 594 -7.56 -17.90 -11.93
C SER A 594 -6.16 -17.84 -12.52
N GLU A 595 -6.02 -18.25 -13.78
CA GLU A 595 -4.74 -18.15 -14.47
C GLU A 595 -4.18 -16.72 -14.41
N ILE A 596 -2.89 -16.61 -14.08
CA ILE A 596 -2.22 -15.33 -13.81
C ILE A 596 -2.31 -14.38 -15.02
N ASP A 597 -2.20 -14.90 -16.23
CA ASP A 597 -2.19 -14.14 -17.48
C ASP A 597 -3.53 -14.18 -18.25
N HIS A 598 -4.59 -14.71 -17.66
CA HIS A 598 -5.94 -14.63 -18.23
C HIS A 598 -6.51 -13.22 -18.03
N VAL A 599 -6.42 -12.38 -19.07
CA VAL A 599 -6.85 -10.98 -19.05
C VAL A 599 -8.35 -10.88 -18.79
N THR A 600 -8.71 -10.25 -17.67
CA THR A 600 -10.09 -9.89 -17.33
C THR A 600 -10.32 -8.39 -17.44
N ASN A 601 -11.58 -7.96 -17.35
CA ASN A 601 -11.89 -6.53 -17.28
C ASN A 601 -11.21 -5.86 -16.07
N ASN A 602 -10.99 -6.57 -14.97
CA ASN A 602 -10.34 -6.00 -13.77
C ASN A 602 -8.87 -5.63 -14.00
N MET A 603 -8.20 -6.33 -14.92
CA MET A 603 -6.80 -6.07 -15.30
C MET A 603 -6.63 -4.90 -16.30
N LEU A 604 -7.72 -4.39 -16.88
CA LEU A 604 -7.67 -3.31 -17.87
C LEU A 604 -7.99 -1.96 -17.23
N PRO A 605 -7.36 -0.85 -17.67
CA PRO A 605 -7.64 0.46 -17.13
C PRO A 605 -9.02 0.98 -17.55
N LEU A 606 -9.48 2.06 -16.91
CA LEU A 606 -10.64 2.80 -17.39
C LEU A 606 -10.49 3.20 -18.88
N PRO A 607 -11.57 3.19 -19.68
CA PRO A 607 -12.98 3.20 -19.27
C PRO A 607 -13.61 1.81 -19.06
N ILE A 608 -12.81 0.73 -18.99
CA ILE A 608 -13.33 -0.61 -18.74
C ILE A 608 -13.63 -0.75 -17.22
N PRO A 609 -14.90 -0.93 -16.81
CA PRO A 609 -15.27 -0.95 -15.39
C PRO A 609 -14.76 -2.21 -14.68
N ASN A 610 -14.84 -2.24 -13.34
CA ASN A 610 -14.65 -3.47 -12.59
C ASN A 610 -15.72 -4.50 -13.00
N GLU A 611 -15.30 -5.75 -13.17
CA GLU A 611 -16.18 -6.90 -13.28
C GLU A 611 -16.44 -7.46 -11.88
N TYR A 612 -17.69 -7.36 -11.44
CA TYR A 612 -18.12 -7.84 -10.14
C TYR A 612 -19.54 -8.43 -10.22
N HIS A 613 -19.71 -9.65 -9.69
CA HIS A 613 -20.96 -10.40 -9.74
C HIS A 613 -21.72 -10.33 -8.42
N MET A 614 -22.61 -9.34 -8.27
CA MET A 614 -23.49 -9.20 -7.10
C MET A 614 -24.52 -10.35 -7.04
N GLY A 615 -24.93 -10.72 -5.83
CA GLY A 615 -26.00 -11.68 -5.56
C GLY A 615 -25.63 -13.15 -5.73
N THR A 616 -24.35 -13.45 -5.98
CA THR A 616 -23.81 -14.82 -5.92
C THR A 616 -23.94 -15.39 -4.50
N LYS A 617 -23.70 -16.70 -4.34
CA LYS A 617 -23.78 -17.31 -3.01
C LYS A 617 -22.71 -16.73 -2.09
N GLU A 618 -21.52 -16.52 -2.62
CA GLU A 618 -20.35 -16.00 -1.93
C GLU A 618 -20.53 -14.52 -1.57
N ASP A 619 -21.03 -13.68 -2.49
CA ASP A 619 -21.37 -12.28 -2.21
C ASP A 619 -22.40 -12.12 -1.08
N ARG A 620 -23.44 -12.97 -1.06
CA ARG A 620 -24.47 -12.91 0.00
C ARG A 620 -23.95 -13.20 1.40
N LEU A 621 -22.82 -13.92 1.54
CA LEU A 621 -22.22 -14.19 2.84
C LEU A 621 -21.58 -12.94 3.45
N VAL A 622 -21.23 -11.96 2.61
CA VAL A 622 -20.54 -10.73 2.99
C VAL A 622 -21.35 -9.49 2.63
N GLU A 623 -22.63 -9.63 2.33
CA GLU A 623 -23.49 -8.53 1.88
C GLU A 623 -23.70 -7.50 3.00
N ASP A 624 -24.09 -7.98 4.18
CA ASP A 624 -24.45 -7.19 5.36
C ASP A 624 -23.34 -7.30 6.41
N PRO A 625 -22.49 -6.26 6.58
CA PRO A 625 -21.37 -6.29 7.52
C PRO A 625 -21.83 -6.28 8.99
N LEU A 626 -23.12 -6.06 9.25
CA LEU A 626 -23.71 -6.07 10.58
C LEU A 626 -24.63 -7.27 10.83
N ASP A 627 -24.82 -8.18 9.87
CA ASP A 627 -25.60 -9.40 10.09
C ASP A 627 -24.86 -10.35 11.05
N ASP A 628 -25.61 -11.00 11.94
CA ASP A 628 -25.04 -11.87 12.97
C ASP A 628 -24.37 -13.13 12.36
N GLN A 629 -24.89 -13.66 11.25
CA GLN A 629 -24.28 -14.83 10.58
C GLN A 629 -23.02 -14.42 9.83
N THR A 630 -23.03 -13.25 9.20
CA THR A 630 -21.84 -12.70 8.54
C THR A 630 -20.73 -12.42 9.57
N LEU A 631 -21.06 -11.79 10.71
CA LEU A 631 -20.11 -11.56 11.79
C LEU A 631 -19.59 -12.87 12.42
N GLU A 632 -20.46 -13.86 12.60
CA GLU A 632 -20.04 -15.19 13.08
C GLU A 632 -19.10 -15.89 12.09
N LEU A 633 -19.39 -15.82 10.78
CA LEU A 633 -18.48 -16.34 9.76
C LEU A 633 -17.12 -15.65 9.83
N TRP A 634 -17.09 -14.31 9.84
CA TRP A 634 -15.87 -13.51 9.92
C TRP A 634 -15.02 -13.88 11.14
N ASN A 635 -15.63 -13.83 12.33
CA ASN A 635 -14.92 -14.08 13.58
C ASN A 635 -14.51 -15.54 13.77
N SER A 636 -15.35 -16.49 13.34
CA SER A 636 -15.04 -17.92 13.48
C SER A 636 -13.92 -18.35 12.52
N VAL A 637 -13.85 -17.77 11.32
CA VAL A 637 -12.74 -17.98 10.39
C VAL A 637 -11.45 -17.41 10.97
N ALA A 638 -11.45 -16.14 11.41
CA ALA A 638 -10.29 -15.51 12.02
C ALA A 638 -9.70 -16.36 13.17
N ARG A 639 -10.56 -16.78 14.11
CA ARG A 639 -10.15 -17.59 15.27
C ARG A 639 -9.62 -18.96 14.88
N LYS A 640 -10.32 -19.70 14.00
CA LYS A 640 -9.88 -21.03 13.56
C LYS A 640 -8.55 -20.98 12.83
N ASN A 641 -8.36 -19.99 11.96
CA ASN A 641 -7.11 -19.77 11.26
C ASN A 641 -5.99 -19.50 12.26
N THR A 642 -6.18 -18.57 13.21
CA THR A 642 -5.20 -18.29 14.28
C THR A 642 -4.84 -19.56 15.07
N GLU A 643 -5.82 -20.36 15.49
CA GLU A 643 -5.61 -21.62 16.20
C GLU A 643 -4.81 -22.64 15.35
N ALA A 644 -5.15 -22.80 14.07
CA ALA A 644 -4.46 -23.73 13.18
C ALA A 644 -3.00 -23.32 12.89
N PHE A 645 -2.75 -22.02 12.63
CA PHE A 645 -1.40 -21.50 12.42
C PHE A 645 -0.54 -21.65 13.69
N ARG A 646 -1.12 -21.36 14.87
CA ARG A 646 -0.49 -21.58 16.17
C ARG A 646 -0.08 -23.03 16.36
N ASP A 647 -1.00 -23.96 16.13
CA ASP A 647 -0.79 -25.39 16.35
C ASP A 647 0.31 -25.99 15.44
N VAL A 648 0.41 -25.52 14.18
CA VAL A 648 1.30 -26.12 13.19
C VAL A 648 2.66 -25.44 13.12
N PHE A 649 2.70 -24.11 13.18
CA PHE A 649 3.92 -23.35 12.89
C PHE A 649 4.53 -22.70 14.13
N HIS A 650 3.80 -22.61 15.25
CA HIS A 650 4.21 -21.81 16.41
C HIS A 650 4.65 -20.38 16.02
N CYS A 651 3.95 -19.78 15.05
CA CYS A 651 4.27 -18.47 14.52
C CYS A 651 3.95 -17.36 15.54
N VAL A 652 4.78 -16.33 15.55
CA VAL A 652 4.55 -15.08 16.29
C VAL A 652 4.05 -13.98 15.34
N PRO A 653 3.32 -12.98 15.85
CA PRO A 653 2.91 -12.75 17.24
C PRO A 653 1.70 -13.60 17.67
N ASP A 654 1.59 -13.89 18.98
CA ASP A 654 0.51 -14.72 19.55
C ASP A 654 0.15 -14.31 21.00
N ASP A 655 -1.14 -14.31 21.35
CA ASP A 655 -1.61 -13.91 22.69
C ASP A 655 -1.15 -14.84 23.83
N ASN A 656 -0.70 -16.07 23.53
CA ASN A 656 -0.13 -16.97 24.54
C ASN A 656 1.34 -16.65 24.87
N VAL A 657 1.96 -15.70 24.16
CA VAL A 657 3.35 -15.29 24.33
C VAL A 657 3.40 -13.87 24.88
N ARG A 658 3.44 -13.75 26.21
CA ARG A 658 3.32 -12.48 26.95
C ARG A 658 4.67 -11.91 27.42
N ASN A 659 5.73 -12.72 27.37
CA ASN A 659 7.11 -12.32 27.74
C ASN A 659 8.18 -13.10 26.96
N TRP A 660 9.45 -12.70 27.10
CA TRP A 660 10.57 -13.30 26.39
C TRP A 660 10.81 -14.78 26.74
N ASP A 661 10.58 -15.20 27.99
CA ASP A 661 10.74 -16.61 28.35
C ASP A 661 9.74 -17.50 27.59
N GLN A 662 8.50 -17.02 27.45
CA GLN A 662 7.46 -17.67 26.64
C GLN A 662 7.78 -17.61 25.16
N TYR A 663 8.35 -16.49 24.67
CA TYR A 663 8.75 -16.33 23.27
C TYR A 663 9.78 -17.39 22.86
N HIS A 664 10.89 -17.50 23.61
CA HIS A 664 11.94 -18.48 23.31
C HIS A 664 11.50 -19.94 23.51
N ALA A 665 10.47 -20.19 24.32
CA ALA A 665 9.91 -21.52 24.51
C ALA A 665 8.92 -21.92 23.41
N PHE A 666 8.27 -20.94 22.76
CA PHE A 666 7.21 -21.15 21.78
C PHE A 666 7.73 -21.05 20.35
N TYR A 667 8.37 -19.93 19.99
CA TYR A 667 8.82 -19.63 18.64
C TYR A 667 9.97 -20.57 18.24
N PRO A 668 9.93 -21.19 17.04
CA PRO A 668 11.00 -22.08 16.58
C PRO A 668 12.35 -21.36 16.53
N ASP A 669 13.39 -22.03 17.02
CA ASP A 669 14.77 -21.54 16.93
C ASP A 669 15.22 -21.52 15.46
N PRO A 670 15.49 -20.34 14.86
CA PRO A 670 15.88 -20.24 13.45
C PRO A 670 17.20 -20.93 13.11
N GLU A 671 18.03 -21.28 14.11
CA GLU A 671 19.24 -22.09 13.89
C GLU A 671 18.91 -23.59 13.71
N LYS A 672 17.70 -24.02 14.06
CA LYS A 672 17.27 -25.43 14.03
C LYS A 672 16.15 -25.71 13.03
N VAL A 673 15.25 -24.75 12.83
CA VAL A 673 14.09 -24.87 11.94
C VAL A 673 14.13 -23.71 10.95
N ASP A 674 14.04 -24.02 9.66
CA ASP A 674 13.98 -23.00 8.62
C ASP A 674 12.81 -22.02 8.87
N ILE A 675 13.00 -20.73 8.60
CA ILE A 675 12.00 -19.69 8.91
C ILE A 675 10.68 -19.98 8.19
N GLY A 676 9.57 -19.90 8.93
CA GLY A 676 8.22 -20.11 8.42
C GLY A 676 7.80 -21.58 8.33
N HIS A 677 8.68 -22.54 8.60
CA HIS A 677 8.36 -23.97 8.55
C HIS A 677 7.60 -24.45 9.78
N VAL A 678 7.02 -25.66 9.67
CA VAL A 678 6.39 -26.38 10.77
C VAL A 678 7.34 -26.48 11.96
N HIS A 679 6.84 -26.20 13.16
CA HIS A 679 7.67 -26.06 14.36
C HIS A 679 8.38 -27.36 14.78
N ASP A 680 7.85 -28.53 14.40
CA ASP A 680 8.39 -29.86 14.66
C ASP A 680 8.48 -30.65 13.36
N GLU A 681 9.70 -30.87 12.88
CA GLU A 681 9.97 -31.63 11.65
C GLU A 681 9.48 -33.08 11.71
N ASN A 682 9.23 -33.62 12.91
CA ASN A 682 8.72 -34.98 13.10
C ASN A 682 7.20 -35.03 13.21
N MET A 683 6.53 -33.87 13.10
CA MET A 683 5.07 -33.80 13.12
C MET A 683 4.49 -34.64 11.98
N PRO A 684 3.58 -35.60 12.25
CA PRO A 684 3.00 -36.43 11.19
C PRO A 684 2.27 -35.59 10.15
N VAL A 685 2.55 -35.81 8.87
CA VAL A 685 1.95 -35.06 7.75
C VAL A 685 0.43 -35.07 7.78
N ASP A 686 -0.18 -36.22 8.08
CA ASP A 686 -1.64 -36.31 8.21
C ASP A 686 -2.18 -35.33 9.27
N MET A 687 -1.44 -35.10 10.36
CA MET A 687 -1.85 -34.15 11.39
C MET A 687 -1.71 -32.71 10.92
N ILE A 688 -0.61 -32.36 10.25
CA ILE A 688 -0.39 -31.05 9.63
C ILE A 688 -1.53 -30.75 8.66
N VAL A 689 -1.76 -31.65 7.71
CA VAL A 689 -2.81 -31.51 6.68
C VAL A 689 -4.19 -31.39 7.32
N ASN A 690 -4.51 -32.21 8.31
CA ASN A 690 -5.80 -32.12 9.00
C ASN A 690 -6.01 -30.76 9.69
N ARG A 691 -4.97 -30.17 10.28
CA ARG A 691 -5.02 -28.85 10.90
C ARG A 691 -5.13 -27.74 9.86
N LEU A 692 -4.32 -27.78 8.81
CA LEU A 692 -4.35 -26.77 7.74
C LEU A 692 -5.65 -26.82 6.93
N ASN A 693 -6.32 -27.98 6.85
CA ASN A 693 -7.65 -28.10 6.24
C ASN A 693 -8.76 -27.34 6.98
N ASP A 694 -8.53 -26.95 8.24
CA ASP A 694 -9.46 -26.11 9.00
C ASP A 694 -9.34 -24.62 8.61
N ILE A 695 -8.26 -24.24 7.90
CA ILE A 695 -8.01 -22.86 7.47
C ILE A 695 -8.91 -22.51 6.27
N GLN A 696 -9.51 -21.33 6.33
CA GLN A 696 -10.29 -20.76 5.23
C GLN A 696 -9.91 -19.30 5.02
N GLY A 697 -9.49 -18.92 3.82
CA GLY A 697 -9.01 -17.55 3.57
C GLY A 697 -7.77 -17.20 4.39
N HIS A 698 -7.46 -15.91 4.45
CA HIS A 698 -6.23 -15.41 5.06
C HIS A 698 -6.46 -14.75 6.42
N LEU A 699 -7.71 -14.48 6.78
CA LEU A 699 -8.06 -13.72 7.98
C LEU A 699 -7.61 -14.41 9.27
N VAL A 700 -6.95 -13.68 10.16
CA VAL A 700 -6.57 -14.10 11.52
C VAL A 700 -6.91 -13.01 12.54
N GLU A 701 -7.06 -13.38 13.80
CA GLU A 701 -7.19 -12.41 14.90
C GLU A 701 -5.83 -11.70 15.13
N PHE A 702 -5.86 -10.38 15.33
CA PHE A 702 -4.66 -9.64 15.73
C PHE A 702 -4.43 -9.80 17.25
N PRO A 703 -3.24 -10.23 17.70
CA PRO A 703 -2.99 -10.50 19.12
C PRO A 703 -2.85 -9.19 19.92
N LEU A 704 -3.63 -9.03 20.98
CA LEU A 704 -3.62 -7.84 21.84
C LEU A 704 -2.66 -7.96 23.04
N HIS A 705 -2.33 -9.19 23.43
CA HIS A 705 -1.58 -9.55 24.63
C HIS A 705 -0.14 -9.99 24.36
N PHE A 706 0.26 -10.05 23.08
CA PHE A 706 1.63 -10.43 22.71
C PHE A 706 2.67 -9.49 23.34
N LEU A 707 3.62 -10.06 24.07
CA LEU A 707 4.69 -9.36 24.80
C LEU A 707 4.20 -8.23 25.73
N GLU A 708 2.99 -8.31 26.28
CA GLU A 708 2.44 -7.24 27.13
C GLU A 708 3.16 -7.09 28.49
N GLU A 709 3.95 -8.08 28.90
CA GLU A 709 4.78 -8.03 30.11
C GLU A 709 6.21 -7.52 29.82
N VAL A 710 6.48 -7.09 28.58
CA VAL A 710 7.78 -6.59 28.13
C VAL A 710 7.74 -5.07 27.92
N ASP A 711 8.78 -4.37 28.38
CA ASP A 711 9.03 -2.99 27.99
C ASP A 711 9.63 -2.96 26.57
N LEU A 712 8.77 -2.77 25.57
CA LEU A 712 9.15 -2.69 24.17
C LEU A 712 9.97 -1.43 23.83
N GLN A 713 9.98 -0.40 24.69
CA GLN A 713 10.78 0.82 24.51
C GLN A 713 12.18 0.70 25.10
N GLY A 714 12.30 0.05 26.28
CA GLY A 714 13.46 0.12 27.17
C GLY A 714 14.78 -0.41 26.64
N GLU A 715 14.78 -1.14 25.52
CA GLU A 715 16.00 -1.63 24.85
C GLU A 715 16.43 -0.78 23.64
N SER A 716 15.66 0.25 23.27
CA SER A 716 16.03 1.18 22.20
C SER A 716 17.21 2.06 22.63
N VAL A 717 18.17 2.27 21.73
CA VAL A 717 19.42 2.98 22.03
C VAL A 717 19.10 4.45 22.37
N PRO A 718 19.49 4.97 23.56
CA PRO A 718 19.07 6.31 24.03
C PRO A 718 19.57 7.49 23.17
N PHE A 719 20.50 7.26 22.25
CA PHE A 719 20.98 8.29 21.32
C PHE A 719 20.19 8.38 20.00
N MET A 720 19.28 7.43 19.74
CA MET A 720 18.38 7.46 18.57
C MET A 720 16.90 7.58 18.97
N GLY A 721 16.59 7.62 20.27
CA GLY A 721 15.22 7.61 20.77
C GLY A 721 14.37 8.74 20.21
N ASP A 722 14.86 9.98 20.27
CA ASP A 722 14.10 11.15 19.80
C ASP A 722 13.93 11.16 18.26
N ASP A 723 14.99 10.82 17.51
CA ASP A 723 14.98 10.79 16.03
C ASP A 723 14.14 9.62 15.47
N ILE A 724 14.13 8.45 16.12
CA ILE A 724 13.31 7.30 15.73
C ILE A 724 11.86 7.51 16.17
N ASN A 725 11.62 8.14 17.32
CA ASN A 725 10.28 8.56 17.72
C ASN A 725 9.68 9.47 16.64
N GLU A 726 10.42 10.44 16.13
CA GLU A 726 9.95 11.29 15.03
C GLU A 726 9.68 10.50 13.72
N LEU A 727 10.44 9.43 13.44
CA LEU A 727 10.29 8.64 12.22
C LEU A 727 9.04 7.72 12.21
N TYR A 728 8.58 7.26 13.38
CA TYR A 728 7.51 6.24 13.47
C TYR A 728 6.30 6.63 14.31
N THR A 729 6.39 7.65 15.15
CA THR A 729 5.18 8.37 15.57
C THR A 729 4.71 9.18 14.41
#